data_AF-A0A1V6N594-F1
#
_entry.id   AF-A0A1V6N594-F1
#
_cell.length_a   1.000
_cell.length_b   1.000
_cell.length_c   1.000
_cell.angle_alpha   90.00
_cell.angle_beta   90.00
_cell.angle_gamma   90.00
#
_symmetry.space_group_name_H-M   'P 1'
#
loop_
_entity.id
_entity.type
_entity.pdbx_description
1 polymer ?
#
loop_
_entity_poly.entity_id
_entity_poly.type
_entity_poly.pdbx_seq_one_letter_code
_entity_poly.pdbx_strand_id
1 'polypeptide(L)'
;MGLFVENSSNMNLSSNNINNASIFYSDNITFYCNNLNNITFSNSVSNLRFNNIKGKIKNINGSVIANNNWWGTNNVTNDQILAPGSDNIIHNSWIVMTIYVINSRTLILDFTYNNLGDNVYSQGNIPNNIPITIITKTTDYRILNNKTVYTENGLASYEASHYFILDIYLVKEIKSIILYPIVVSNNISSKVVKLTANNSTIYYRINNGRWISSFNSVNISLNEGLNSIQYYAIDSLGRIGDSNTLEYYFNLLNYTVEIPNYVNVTYDGYVYNTSSYVLKSGIGGIIKVPFSREIRIRTSINTYIFMYTPFDDVTSGYIDITNGDSYFVYFDKNQVIKLNSSDGFATNDSGILIKAFNDVMTLTYYNFITDDINQFAVIYNKAIIDYERVDFILNGFNQSTIFLSNALPGFDEWGLREQFVRSYGYRSDWLTCKYEDFAQYYYNVFRYTATGEPLGVNIYGNRLVRGTSQENITTIFSLNNEIINKKETITYGTGSNYASSNGFEIVQSFAIVQKIVTDSMLQEWLNKSNLYPVGGMKAAYGTFLTALTTIWLSDKLASATAPKYNVTWNRTKITITMAGVNYMGRAYLHTPDANMGMNIISNNESNIIGFRFVSSMCIQEIESYVLSLTGIQTSSSLNNIFNAISNFNFTILHDGELMIISTEDGSNSSMVINTTSGLVKNLIEDDGFVYKGVISDEIAYCFHDTITNLFINGLTNAWNTLTSPFSPIFNDFWDFGVGISKFNITDNWAYLPSYIPGIIEGSLGIVTISSGILFPISLGFILMAEGDLIVAVRNDFKPMDTWQYISYHPNTYTSRIKTFVFKNNVTNYINYIEVPILGNGDYDRDNAIYIDHNGARNMTKQETYNYF
;
A
#
# COMPACT_ATOMS: atom_id res chain seq x y z
N MET A 1 17.83 25.74 -72.84
CA MET A 1 16.87 26.82 -72.54
C MET A 1 16.34 26.59 -71.14
N GLY A 2 16.55 27.54 -70.23
CA GLY A 2 15.87 27.55 -68.94
C GLY A 2 14.47 28.14 -69.10
N LEU A 3 13.54 27.71 -68.25
CA LEU A 3 12.17 28.22 -68.24
C LEU A 3 12.05 29.25 -67.10
N PHE A 4 11.56 30.45 -67.40
CA PHE A 4 11.33 31.49 -66.40
C PHE A 4 9.86 31.90 -66.39
N VAL A 5 9.22 31.83 -65.22
CA VAL A 5 7.81 32.18 -65.01
C VAL A 5 7.70 33.14 -63.84
N GLU A 6 7.05 34.28 -64.04
CA GLU A 6 6.90 35.32 -63.02
C GLU A 6 5.48 35.91 -63.05
N ASN A 7 4.93 36.26 -61.88
CA ASN A 7 3.61 36.92 -61.71
C ASN A 7 2.48 36.24 -62.50
N SER A 8 2.52 34.91 -62.57
CA SER A 8 1.60 34.11 -63.37
C SER A 8 0.68 33.29 -62.48
N SER A 9 -0.55 33.04 -62.93
CA SER A 9 -1.50 32.19 -62.20
C SER A 9 -2.21 31.19 -63.09
N ASN A 10 -2.49 29.98 -62.59
CA ASN A 10 -3.23 28.92 -63.28
C ASN A 10 -2.60 28.44 -64.60
N MET A 11 -1.30 28.21 -64.60
CA MET A 11 -0.56 27.77 -65.79
C MET A 11 -0.25 26.28 -65.73
N ASN A 12 -0.48 25.57 -66.83
CA ASN A 12 -0.07 24.18 -67.00
C ASN A 12 1.10 24.10 -67.99
N LEU A 13 2.21 23.51 -67.55
CA LEU A 13 3.43 23.37 -68.32
C LEU A 13 3.73 21.89 -68.53
N SER A 14 3.68 21.44 -69.79
CA SER A 14 3.97 20.05 -70.15
C SER A 14 5.23 19.96 -71.02
N SER A 15 6.18 19.12 -70.61
CA SER A 15 7.39 18.82 -71.38
C SER A 15 7.99 17.51 -70.91
N ASN A 16 8.60 16.74 -71.81
CA ASN A 16 9.25 15.47 -71.43
C ASN A 16 10.41 15.70 -70.43
N ASN A 17 11.18 16.78 -70.61
CA ASN A 17 12.28 17.17 -69.72
C ASN A 17 12.17 18.65 -69.34
N ILE A 18 12.32 18.98 -68.07
CA ILE A 18 12.33 20.36 -67.57
C ILE A 18 13.59 20.56 -66.75
N ASN A 19 14.48 21.40 -67.27
CA ASN A 19 15.80 21.65 -66.71
C ASN A 19 15.98 23.14 -66.42
N ASN A 20 16.56 23.49 -65.28
CA ASN A 20 16.94 24.87 -64.93
C ASN A 20 15.75 25.84 -65.01
N ALA A 21 14.63 25.50 -64.36
CA ALA A 21 13.44 26.34 -64.33
C ALA A 21 13.44 27.24 -63.08
N SER A 22 12.93 28.47 -63.22
CA SER A 22 12.76 29.39 -62.10
C SER A 22 11.38 30.04 -62.11
N ILE A 23 10.68 29.94 -60.98
CA ILE A 23 9.30 30.37 -60.81
C ILE A 23 9.25 31.38 -59.65
N PHE A 24 8.77 32.59 -59.93
CA PHE A 24 8.72 33.69 -58.97
C PHE A 24 7.29 34.25 -58.86
N TYR A 25 6.82 34.53 -57.64
CA TYR A 25 5.54 35.22 -57.39
C TYR A 25 4.35 34.67 -58.18
N SER A 26 4.26 33.33 -58.32
CA SER A 26 3.29 32.69 -59.21
C SER A 26 2.45 31.65 -58.48
N ASP A 27 1.14 31.63 -58.74
CA ASP A 27 0.18 30.80 -58.01
C ASP A 27 -0.48 29.73 -58.89
N ASN A 28 -0.63 28.52 -58.35
CA ASN A 28 -1.28 27.39 -59.02
C ASN A 28 -0.62 27.02 -60.37
N ILE A 29 0.71 26.91 -60.40
CA ILE A 29 1.46 26.45 -61.57
C ILE A 29 1.63 24.94 -61.51
N THR A 30 1.16 24.20 -62.53
CA THR A 30 1.31 22.74 -62.59
C THR A 30 2.28 22.32 -63.67
N PHE A 31 3.26 21.49 -63.31
CA PHE A 31 4.23 20.90 -64.22
C PHE A 31 3.91 19.43 -64.48
N TYR A 32 3.91 19.04 -65.76
CA TYR A 32 3.78 17.66 -66.21
C TYR A 32 5.03 17.28 -67.02
N CYS A 33 5.88 16.42 -66.47
CA CYS A 33 7.10 16.01 -67.13
C CYS A 33 7.55 14.61 -66.77
N ASN A 34 8.49 14.03 -67.50
CA ASN A 34 9.09 12.76 -67.10
C ASN A 34 10.37 12.99 -66.29
N ASN A 35 11.25 13.92 -66.69
CA ASN A 35 12.46 14.25 -65.95
C ASN A 35 12.49 15.72 -65.50
N LEU A 36 12.72 15.96 -64.21
CA LEU A 36 12.97 17.27 -63.61
C LEU A 36 14.43 17.44 -63.22
N ASN A 37 15.01 18.61 -63.47
CA ASN A 37 16.37 18.94 -63.03
C ASN A 37 16.53 20.41 -62.65
N ASN A 38 17.07 20.67 -61.46
CA ASN A 38 17.47 22.00 -60.97
C ASN A 38 16.37 23.05 -61.12
N ILE A 39 15.35 23.02 -60.24
CA ILE A 39 14.24 23.97 -60.28
C ILE A 39 14.20 24.82 -59.03
N THR A 40 13.97 26.12 -59.19
CA THR A 40 13.82 27.06 -58.09
C THR A 40 12.42 27.69 -58.09
N PHE A 41 11.77 27.64 -56.94
CA PHE A 41 10.52 28.35 -56.65
C PHE A 41 10.80 29.43 -55.61
N SER A 42 10.23 30.62 -55.81
CA SER A 42 10.29 31.69 -54.83
C SER A 42 8.94 32.39 -54.72
N ASN A 43 8.38 32.50 -53.51
CA ASN A 43 7.07 33.10 -53.25
C ASN A 43 5.97 32.57 -54.21
N SER A 44 5.96 31.26 -54.47
CA SER A 44 5.11 30.65 -55.49
C SER A 44 4.40 29.39 -54.97
N VAL A 45 3.18 29.14 -55.45
CA VAL A 45 2.43 27.89 -55.19
C VAL A 45 2.43 27.03 -56.45
N SER A 46 2.99 25.82 -56.38
CA SER A 46 3.17 24.97 -57.57
C SER A 46 2.97 23.49 -57.29
N ASN A 47 2.51 22.75 -58.31
CA ASN A 47 2.34 21.30 -58.28
C ASN A 47 3.22 20.65 -59.35
N LEU A 48 4.18 19.84 -58.93
CA LEU A 48 5.09 19.11 -59.79
C LEU A 48 4.59 17.69 -59.97
N ARG A 49 4.42 17.25 -61.22
CA ARG A 49 4.15 15.87 -61.57
C ARG A 49 5.25 15.32 -62.47
N PHE A 50 6.04 14.39 -61.95
CA PHE A 50 7.27 13.91 -62.59
C PHE A 50 7.51 12.41 -62.41
N ASN A 51 8.32 11.79 -63.26
CA ASN A 51 8.67 10.36 -63.10
C ASN A 51 10.09 10.18 -62.52
N ASN A 52 10.97 11.15 -62.76
CA ASN A 52 12.37 11.12 -62.35
C ASN A 52 12.86 12.53 -61.99
N ILE A 53 13.66 12.66 -60.93
CA ILE A 53 14.37 13.90 -60.58
C ILE A 53 15.86 13.62 -60.68
N LYS A 54 16.57 14.48 -61.41
CA LYS A 54 18.03 14.54 -61.42
C LYS A 54 18.44 15.94 -61.01
N GLY A 55 19.00 16.15 -59.81
CA GLY A 55 19.40 17.49 -59.34
C GLY A 55 18.45 18.09 -58.29
N LYS A 56 18.66 19.37 -57.92
CA LYS A 56 18.03 19.97 -56.72
C LYS A 56 16.70 20.68 -57.04
N ILE A 57 15.68 20.47 -56.21
CA ILE A 57 14.50 21.35 -56.16
C ILE A 57 14.70 22.30 -54.98
N LYS A 58 14.63 23.60 -55.23
CA LYS A 58 14.78 24.66 -54.23
C LYS A 58 13.46 25.43 -54.13
N ASN A 59 12.93 25.58 -52.92
CA ASN A 59 11.77 26.43 -52.64
C ASN A 59 12.20 27.53 -51.67
N ILE A 60 11.75 28.76 -51.91
CA ILE A 60 12.08 29.94 -51.11
C ILE A 60 10.76 30.66 -50.82
N ASN A 61 10.20 30.52 -49.61
CA ASN A 61 8.95 31.16 -49.21
C ASN A 61 7.73 30.85 -50.11
N GLY A 62 7.66 29.66 -50.70
CA GLY A 62 6.52 29.18 -51.51
C GLY A 62 5.93 27.87 -50.99
N SER A 63 4.97 27.28 -51.70
CA SER A 63 4.46 25.92 -51.43
C SER A 63 4.57 25.06 -52.68
N VAL A 64 5.31 23.96 -52.60
CA VAL A 64 5.50 23.05 -53.74
C VAL A 64 5.02 21.65 -53.37
N ILE A 65 4.02 21.15 -54.09
CA ILE A 65 3.58 19.76 -53.98
C ILE A 65 4.29 18.98 -55.08
N ALA A 66 5.13 18.01 -54.70
CA ALA A 66 5.90 17.22 -55.64
C ALA A 66 5.38 15.78 -55.65
N ASN A 67 4.62 15.44 -56.69
CA ASN A 67 4.02 14.12 -56.87
C ASN A 67 4.81 13.33 -57.92
N ASN A 68 5.30 12.15 -57.53
CA ASN A 68 5.92 11.23 -58.47
C ASN A 68 4.82 10.49 -59.25
N ASN A 69 4.69 10.80 -60.54
CA ASN A 69 3.84 10.09 -61.48
C ASN A 69 4.62 8.87 -62.02
N TRP A 70 4.30 7.64 -61.64
CA TRP A 70 4.87 6.48 -62.33
C TRP A 70 4.06 6.14 -63.58
N TRP A 71 4.45 6.71 -64.71
CA TRP A 71 3.94 6.31 -66.02
C TRP A 71 5.15 5.77 -66.82
N GLY A 72 5.25 4.45 -66.95
CA GLY A 72 6.21 3.78 -67.83
C GLY A 72 7.42 3.11 -67.16
N THR A 73 7.99 2.14 -67.88
CA THR A 73 9.14 1.31 -67.49
C THR A 73 10.44 2.13 -67.49
N ASN A 74 11.06 2.37 -66.32
CA ASN A 74 12.42 2.89 -66.24
C ASN A 74 13.16 2.51 -64.95
N ASN A 75 14.47 2.28 -65.12
CA ASN A 75 15.45 1.95 -64.08
C ASN A 75 15.75 3.14 -63.17
N VAL A 76 15.50 3.00 -61.87
CA VAL A 76 15.93 3.97 -60.86
C VAL A 76 17.43 3.79 -60.62
N THR A 77 18.23 4.81 -60.93
CA THR A 77 19.64 4.88 -60.51
C THR A 77 19.72 5.80 -59.31
N ASN A 78 20.24 5.28 -58.19
CA ASN A 78 20.53 6.02 -56.97
C ASN A 78 21.45 7.20 -57.30
N ASP A 79 20.98 8.44 -57.10
CA ASP A 79 21.79 9.54 -56.56
C ASP A 79 20.96 10.82 -56.27
N GLN A 80 20.84 11.10 -54.96
CA GLN A 80 21.11 12.39 -54.27
C GLN A 80 20.18 13.64 -54.30
N ILE A 81 19.77 13.97 -53.06
CA ILE A 81 19.82 15.27 -52.33
C ILE A 81 18.76 16.37 -52.63
N LEU A 82 17.71 16.41 -51.78
CA LEU A 82 16.97 17.62 -51.40
C LEU A 82 17.77 18.36 -50.31
N ALA A 83 18.23 19.60 -50.58
CA ALA A 83 18.97 20.40 -49.59
C ALA A 83 18.01 21.31 -48.79
N PRO A 84 18.20 21.46 -47.46
CA PRO A 84 17.26 22.16 -46.60
C PRO A 84 17.43 23.68 -46.71
N GLY A 85 16.33 24.36 -47.01
CA GLY A 85 16.17 25.80 -46.88
C GLY A 85 14.69 26.14 -46.89
N SER A 86 14.14 26.48 -45.72
CA SER A 86 12.83 27.11 -45.47
C SER A 86 11.63 26.63 -46.32
N ASP A 87 10.91 25.67 -45.73
CA ASP A 87 9.45 25.43 -45.74
C ASP A 87 8.72 24.87 -47.00
N ASN A 88 7.85 23.88 -46.71
CA ASN A 88 6.76 23.30 -47.51
C ASN A 88 7.05 22.68 -48.89
N ILE A 89 7.93 21.66 -48.94
CA ILE A 89 7.89 20.67 -50.04
C ILE A 89 7.23 19.38 -49.52
N ILE A 90 6.05 19.03 -50.05
CA ILE A 90 5.35 17.77 -49.74
C ILE A 90 5.65 16.77 -50.88
N HIS A 91 6.39 15.71 -50.59
CA HIS A 91 6.63 14.61 -51.53
C HIS A 91 5.71 13.44 -51.23
N ASN A 92 4.84 13.08 -52.19
CA ASN A 92 3.94 11.93 -52.09
C ASN A 92 4.29 10.88 -53.15
N SER A 93 4.76 9.71 -52.70
CA SER A 93 4.94 8.55 -53.57
C SER A 93 3.58 8.01 -54.01
N TRP A 94 3.37 7.77 -55.30
CA TRP A 94 2.09 7.29 -55.81
C TRP A 94 1.84 5.81 -55.47
N ILE A 95 2.84 4.94 -55.44
CA ILE A 95 2.71 3.53 -55.01
C ILE A 95 3.20 3.36 -53.56
N VAL A 96 2.44 2.59 -52.76
CA VAL A 96 2.75 2.28 -51.36
C VAL A 96 2.94 0.77 -51.16
N MET A 97 3.82 0.41 -50.23
CA MET A 97 4.03 -0.98 -49.84
C MET A 97 3.10 -1.34 -48.67
N THR A 98 2.30 -2.39 -48.86
CA THR A 98 1.45 -2.99 -47.83
C THR A 98 2.05 -4.32 -47.40
N ILE A 99 1.99 -4.64 -46.11
CA ILE A 99 2.57 -5.87 -45.55
C ILE A 99 1.45 -6.71 -44.95
N TYR A 100 1.31 -7.94 -45.40
CA TYR A 100 0.40 -8.93 -44.82
C TYR A 100 1.19 -10.00 -44.09
N VAL A 101 0.83 -10.25 -42.84
CA VAL A 101 1.32 -11.40 -42.07
C VAL A 101 0.22 -12.45 -42.10
N ILE A 102 0.41 -13.52 -42.87
CA ILE A 102 -0.61 -14.57 -43.03
C ILE A 102 -0.63 -15.47 -41.80
N ASN A 103 0.54 -15.73 -41.22
CA ASN A 103 0.72 -16.50 -40.00
C ASN A 103 2.07 -16.13 -39.38
N SER A 104 2.45 -16.78 -38.28
CA SER A 104 3.71 -16.52 -37.55
C SER A 104 5.00 -16.88 -38.31
N ARG A 105 4.92 -17.23 -39.60
CA ARG A 105 6.05 -17.60 -40.48
C ARG A 105 6.00 -16.98 -41.88
N THR A 106 4.83 -16.60 -42.39
CA THR A 106 4.65 -16.14 -43.78
C THR A 106 4.31 -14.66 -43.85
N LEU A 107 5.06 -13.93 -44.67
CA LEU A 107 4.90 -12.50 -44.93
C LEU A 107 4.73 -12.26 -46.43
N ILE A 108 3.76 -11.41 -46.79
CA ILE A 108 3.55 -10.91 -48.15
C ILE A 108 3.76 -9.40 -48.16
N LEU A 109 4.53 -8.92 -49.12
CA LEU A 109 4.73 -7.51 -49.45
C LEU A 109 3.95 -7.20 -50.73
N ASP A 110 3.11 -6.19 -50.70
CA ASP A 110 2.17 -5.86 -51.77
C ASP A 110 2.29 -4.39 -52.18
N PHE A 111 2.66 -4.18 -53.44
CA PHE A 111 2.83 -2.88 -54.09
C PHE A 111 1.74 -2.60 -55.13
N THR A 112 0.62 -3.34 -55.08
CA THR A 112 -0.46 -3.22 -56.06
C THR A 112 -1.44 -2.08 -55.75
N TYR A 113 -1.16 -1.27 -54.73
CA TYR A 113 -2.01 -0.15 -54.30
C TYR A 113 -1.29 1.19 -54.35
N ASN A 114 -2.03 2.24 -54.70
CA ASN A 114 -1.52 3.59 -54.65
C ASN A 114 -1.68 4.22 -53.24
N ASN A 115 -1.13 5.42 -53.05
CA ASN A 115 -1.24 6.18 -51.79
C ASN A 115 -2.65 6.69 -51.45
N LEU A 116 -3.63 6.47 -52.32
CA LEU A 116 -5.05 6.69 -52.09
C LEU A 116 -5.80 5.39 -51.75
N GLY A 117 -5.12 4.24 -51.81
CA GLY A 117 -5.71 2.92 -51.55
C GLY A 117 -6.38 2.27 -52.76
N ASP A 118 -6.25 2.84 -53.97
CA ASP A 118 -6.79 2.21 -55.18
C ASP A 118 -5.87 1.09 -55.65
N ASN A 119 -6.47 -0.01 -56.10
CA ASN A 119 -5.75 -1.09 -56.76
C ASN A 119 -5.30 -0.63 -58.16
N VAL A 120 -3.99 -0.63 -58.40
CA VAL A 120 -3.36 -0.20 -59.67
C VAL A 120 -2.99 -1.37 -60.58
N TYR A 121 -3.41 -2.60 -60.25
CA TYR A 121 -3.06 -3.82 -60.99
C TYR A 121 -3.53 -3.81 -62.44
N SER A 122 -4.76 -3.37 -62.67
CA SER A 122 -5.34 -3.23 -64.01
C SER A 122 -4.72 -2.08 -64.82
N GLN A 123 -3.95 -1.19 -64.19
CA GLN A 123 -3.37 -0.01 -64.82
C GLN A 123 -2.00 -0.30 -65.46
N GLY A 124 -1.45 -1.51 -65.30
CA GLY A 124 -0.18 -1.93 -65.92
C GLY A 124 1.07 -1.29 -65.31
N ASN A 125 0.94 -0.55 -64.21
CA ASN A 125 1.99 0.26 -63.60
C ASN A 125 2.61 -0.39 -62.35
N ILE A 126 2.53 -1.72 -62.24
CA ILE A 126 3.02 -2.41 -61.04
C ILE A 126 4.54 -2.60 -61.10
N PRO A 127 5.28 -2.23 -60.04
CA PRO A 127 6.70 -2.50 -59.94
C PRO A 127 7.00 -4.01 -59.88
N ASN A 128 7.74 -4.48 -60.88
CA ASN A 128 8.17 -5.87 -60.98
C ASN A 128 9.70 -5.96 -60.85
N ASN A 129 10.20 -7.08 -60.32
CA ASN A 129 11.62 -7.35 -60.14
C ASN A 129 12.35 -6.37 -59.19
N ILE A 130 11.63 -5.77 -58.21
CA ILE A 130 12.25 -4.94 -57.18
C ILE A 130 12.89 -5.85 -56.12
N PRO A 131 14.21 -5.72 -55.84
CA PRO A 131 14.84 -6.46 -54.76
C PRO A 131 14.43 -5.88 -53.39
N ILE A 132 13.98 -6.75 -52.49
CA ILE A 132 13.61 -6.41 -51.12
C ILE A 132 14.35 -7.31 -50.16
N THR A 133 15.12 -6.71 -49.26
CA THR A 133 15.91 -7.43 -48.25
C THR A 133 15.14 -7.51 -46.94
N ILE A 134 14.88 -8.73 -46.47
CA ILE A 134 14.17 -9.02 -45.21
C ILE A 134 15.18 -9.55 -44.19
N ILE A 135 15.19 -8.92 -43.01
CA ILE A 135 16.05 -9.27 -41.88
C ILE A 135 15.17 -9.72 -40.71
N THR A 136 15.33 -10.95 -40.24
CA THR A 136 14.60 -11.48 -39.07
C THR A 136 15.48 -11.54 -37.83
N LYS A 137 14.91 -11.24 -36.65
CA LYS A 137 15.61 -11.26 -35.36
C LYS A 137 14.87 -12.12 -34.31
N THR A 138 15.60 -12.67 -33.35
CA THR A 138 15.04 -13.30 -32.14
C THR A 138 14.56 -12.26 -31.13
N THR A 139 13.84 -12.72 -30.10
CA THR A 139 13.41 -11.92 -28.93
C THR A 139 14.58 -11.29 -28.15
N ASP A 140 15.81 -11.78 -28.29
CA ASP A 140 17.05 -11.21 -27.75
C ASP A 140 17.87 -10.42 -28.81
N TYR A 141 17.23 -9.96 -29.89
CA TYR A 141 17.79 -9.11 -30.95
C TYR A 141 18.92 -9.72 -31.81
N ARG A 142 19.14 -11.04 -31.78
CA ARG A 142 20.11 -11.70 -32.66
C ARG A 142 19.53 -11.89 -34.06
N ILE A 143 20.32 -11.55 -35.10
CA ILE A 143 19.91 -11.73 -36.51
C ILE A 143 19.87 -13.23 -36.83
N LEU A 144 18.69 -13.74 -37.19
CA LEU A 144 18.46 -15.14 -37.55
C LEU A 144 18.73 -15.39 -39.04
N ASN A 145 18.31 -14.48 -39.90
CA ASN A 145 18.42 -14.66 -41.35
C ASN A 145 18.37 -13.32 -42.12
N ASN A 146 19.04 -13.29 -43.27
CA ASN A 146 19.02 -12.17 -44.22
C ASN A 146 18.72 -12.72 -45.61
N LYS A 147 17.51 -12.47 -46.15
CA LYS A 147 17.09 -12.98 -47.46
C LYS A 147 16.53 -11.86 -48.32
N THR A 148 17.00 -11.78 -49.56
CA THR A 148 16.43 -10.90 -50.58
C THR A 148 15.37 -11.66 -51.37
N VAL A 149 14.19 -11.05 -51.49
CA VAL A 149 13.08 -11.50 -52.35
C VAL A 149 12.82 -10.46 -53.42
N TYR A 150 12.29 -10.88 -54.56
CA TYR A 150 11.96 -9.98 -55.66
C TYR A 150 10.46 -9.88 -55.81
N THR A 151 9.95 -8.70 -56.18
CA THR A 151 8.54 -8.58 -56.52
C THR A 151 8.24 -9.29 -57.83
N GLU A 152 7.17 -10.07 -57.87
CA GLU A 152 6.54 -10.66 -59.05
C GLU A 152 5.11 -10.13 -59.13
N ASN A 153 4.77 -9.39 -60.20
CA ASN A 153 3.49 -8.69 -60.33
C ASN A 153 3.14 -7.82 -59.11
N GLY A 154 4.16 -7.18 -58.52
CA GLY A 154 3.99 -6.29 -57.35
C GLY A 154 3.86 -6.98 -56.02
N LEU A 155 3.97 -8.31 -55.99
CA LEU A 155 3.92 -9.09 -54.76
C LEU A 155 5.28 -9.73 -54.51
N ALA A 156 5.73 -9.74 -53.25
CA ALA A 156 6.83 -10.59 -52.82
C ALA A 156 6.40 -11.39 -51.60
N SER A 157 6.76 -12.67 -51.52
CA SER A 157 6.45 -13.50 -50.37
C SER A 157 7.74 -14.03 -49.72
N TYR A 158 7.70 -14.13 -48.40
CA TYR A 158 8.77 -14.69 -47.59
C TYR A 158 8.19 -15.64 -46.56
N GLU A 159 8.77 -16.83 -46.48
CA GLU A 159 8.45 -17.82 -45.45
C GLU A 159 9.70 -18.08 -44.60
N ALA A 160 9.58 -17.82 -43.30
CA ALA A 160 10.63 -18.03 -42.32
C ALA A 160 10.64 -19.49 -41.84
N SER A 161 11.85 -20.02 -41.62
CA SER A 161 12.03 -21.36 -41.07
C SER A 161 11.65 -21.50 -39.59
N HIS A 162 11.50 -20.38 -38.86
CA HIS A 162 11.16 -20.31 -37.43
C HIS A 162 10.17 -19.16 -37.15
N TYR A 163 9.51 -19.20 -35.98
CA TYR A 163 8.62 -18.13 -35.52
C TYR A 163 9.40 -16.84 -35.20
N PHE A 164 8.88 -15.67 -35.58
CA PHE A 164 9.56 -14.37 -35.37
C PHE A 164 8.62 -13.28 -34.85
N ILE A 165 9.18 -12.29 -34.14
CA ILE A 165 8.54 -11.00 -33.82
C ILE A 165 9.08 -9.98 -34.83
N LEU A 166 8.20 -9.17 -35.42
CA LEU A 166 8.55 -8.28 -36.52
C LEU A 166 8.97 -6.89 -36.02
N ASP A 167 10.29 -6.65 -35.94
CA ASP A 167 10.85 -5.29 -35.82
C ASP A 167 11.35 -4.82 -37.21
N ILE A 168 10.56 -3.99 -37.90
CA ILE A 168 10.94 -3.43 -39.20
C ILE A 168 11.82 -2.19 -38.98
N TYR A 169 13.11 -2.28 -39.31
CA TYR A 169 13.99 -1.11 -39.48
C TYR A 169 14.07 -0.74 -40.96
N LEU A 170 13.40 0.35 -41.36
CA LEU A 170 13.50 0.92 -42.70
C LEU A 170 14.75 1.80 -42.82
N VAL A 171 15.66 1.46 -43.73
CA VAL A 171 16.68 2.40 -44.20
C VAL A 171 15.98 3.39 -45.13
N LYS A 172 15.55 4.51 -44.55
CA LYS A 172 15.02 5.75 -45.17
C LYS A 172 13.85 5.63 -46.17
N GLU A 173 12.71 6.16 -45.68
CA GLU A 173 11.56 6.73 -46.39
C GLU A 173 10.78 5.84 -47.38
N ILE A 174 9.99 4.91 -46.82
CA ILE A 174 8.63 4.61 -47.31
C ILE A 174 7.75 4.54 -46.06
N LYS A 175 6.83 5.50 -45.90
CA LYS A 175 5.88 5.49 -44.77
C LYS A 175 4.93 4.32 -44.93
N SER A 176 5.12 3.30 -44.10
CA SER A 176 4.11 2.30 -43.79
C SER A 176 2.84 2.98 -43.27
N ILE A 177 1.71 2.33 -43.52
CA ILE A 177 0.45 2.62 -42.83
C ILE A 177 0.69 2.34 -41.34
N ILE A 178 0.85 3.41 -40.56
CA ILE A 178 0.83 3.35 -39.10
C ILE A 178 -0.65 3.43 -38.71
N LEU A 179 -1.24 2.32 -38.26
CA LEU A 179 -2.28 2.39 -37.23
C LEU A 179 -1.60 3.04 -36.03
N TYR A 180 -1.94 4.29 -35.71
CA TYR A 180 -1.34 4.95 -34.55
C TYR A 180 -1.71 4.14 -33.30
N PRO A 181 -0.74 3.49 -32.62
CA PRO A 181 -1.05 2.73 -31.43
C PRO A 181 -1.65 3.70 -30.41
N ILE A 182 -2.72 3.27 -29.76
CA ILE A 182 -3.24 4.01 -28.61
C ILE A 182 -2.18 3.93 -27.52
N VAL A 183 -1.60 5.06 -27.17
CA VAL A 183 -0.61 5.14 -26.09
C VAL A 183 -1.39 5.24 -24.78
N VAL A 184 -1.17 4.26 -23.93
CA VAL A 184 -1.75 4.18 -22.59
C VAL A 184 -0.71 4.73 -21.62
N SER A 185 -1.09 5.72 -20.83
CA SER A 185 -0.26 6.23 -19.72
C SER A 185 -1.07 6.22 -18.43
N ASN A 186 -0.44 5.73 -17.37
CA ASN A 186 -1.10 5.46 -16.10
C ASN A 186 -0.59 6.40 -15.01
N ASN A 187 -1.49 6.95 -14.21
CA ASN A 187 -1.14 7.58 -12.95
C ASN A 187 -2.03 7.04 -11.83
N ILE A 188 -1.54 5.98 -11.18
CA ILE A 188 -2.31 5.15 -10.24
C ILE A 188 -2.63 5.91 -8.96
N SER A 189 -1.77 6.85 -8.56
CA SER A 189 -2.04 7.78 -7.44
C SER A 189 -3.30 8.65 -7.65
N SER A 190 -3.66 8.91 -8.90
CA SER A 190 -4.82 9.72 -9.27
C SER A 190 -6.06 8.93 -9.71
N LYS A 191 -5.96 7.58 -9.77
CA LYS A 191 -6.99 6.70 -10.37
C LYS A 191 -7.38 7.12 -11.79
N VAL A 192 -6.43 7.62 -12.59
CA VAL A 192 -6.65 8.07 -13.98
C VAL A 192 -5.84 7.26 -14.97
N VAL A 193 -6.51 6.79 -16.02
CA VAL A 193 -5.90 6.19 -17.22
C VAL A 193 -6.06 7.16 -18.39
N LYS A 194 -4.96 7.48 -19.06
CA LYS A 194 -4.99 8.34 -20.25
C LYS A 194 -4.78 7.51 -21.51
N LEU A 195 -5.76 7.54 -22.41
CA LEU A 195 -5.66 7.00 -23.76
C LEU A 195 -5.33 8.14 -24.72
N THR A 196 -4.34 7.95 -25.59
CA THR A 196 -3.97 8.95 -26.61
C THR A 196 -3.84 8.29 -27.99
N ALA A 197 -4.41 8.91 -29.02
CA ALA A 197 -4.32 8.51 -30.42
C ALA A 197 -4.08 9.76 -31.29
N ASN A 198 -3.39 9.63 -32.42
CA ASN A 198 -3.13 10.76 -33.32
C ASN A 198 -4.16 10.82 -34.45
N ASN A 199 -4.87 11.94 -34.57
CA ASN A 199 -5.88 12.20 -35.60
C ASN A 199 -6.94 11.09 -35.73
N SER A 200 -7.33 10.53 -34.59
CA SER A 200 -8.31 9.46 -34.51
C SER A 200 -9.32 9.72 -33.39
N THR A 201 -10.53 9.25 -33.60
CA THR A 201 -11.57 9.18 -32.57
C THR A 201 -11.36 7.89 -31.77
N ILE A 202 -11.04 8.03 -30.50
CA ILE A 202 -10.93 6.93 -29.54
C ILE A 202 -12.33 6.57 -29.09
N TYR A 203 -12.71 5.31 -29.19
CA TYR A 203 -13.90 4.75 -28.57
C TYR A 203 -13.47 3.91 -27.38
N TYR A 204 -14.11 4.10 -26.23
CA TYR A 204 -13.84 3.33 -25.03
C TYR A 204 -15.11 3.05 -24.23
N ARG A 205 -15.09 2.00 -23.41
CA ARG A 205 -16.11 1.72 -22.39
C ARG A 205 -15.47 1.11 -21.15
N ILE A 206 -16.11 1.32 -20.01
CA ILE A 206 -15.67 0.82 -18.70
C ILE A 206 -16.66 -0.24 -18.22
N ASN A 207 -16.18 -1.38 -17.73
CA ASN A 207 -16.98 -2.46 -17.12
C ASN A 207 -18.20 -2.87 -17.95
N ASN A 208 -18.00 -3.09 -19.25
CA ASN A 208 -19.06 -3.42 -20.23
C ASN A 208 -20.18 -2.38 -20.35
N GLY A 209 -19.94 -1.14 -19.91
CA GLY A 209 -20.85 -0.02 -20.07
C GLY A 209 -21.02 0.44 -21.52
N ARG A 210 -21.60 1.63 -21.69
CA ARG A 210 -21.79 2.23 -23.02
C ARG A 210 -20.45 2.69 -23.60
N TRP A 211 -20.34 2.59 -24.93
CA TRP A 211 -19.23 3.17 -25.68
C TRP A 211 -19.32 4.70 -25.65
N ILE A 212 -18.22 5.33 -25.26
CA ILE A 212 -18.00 6.77 -25.23
C ILE A 212 -16.88 7.06 -26.22
N SER A 213 -16.90 8.24 -26.84
CA SER A 213 -15.86 8.63 -27.81
C SER A 213 -15.18 9.94 -27.42
N SER A 214 -13.90 10.07 -27.75
CA SER A 214 -13.12 11.29 -27.61
C SER A 214 -12.12 11.42 -28.75
N PHE A 215 -11.85 12.64 -29.20
CA PHE A 215 -10.89 12.89 -30.26
C PHE A 215 -9.48 13.08 -29.68
N ASN A 216 -8.50 12.36 -30.25
CA ASN A 216 -7.07 12.38 -29.91
C ASN A 216 -6.67 11.95 -28.50
N SER A 217 -7.40 12.29 -27.44
CA SER A 217 -7.08 11.80 -26.10
C SER A 217 -8.27 11.79 -25.16
N VAL A 218 -8.22 10.95 -24.13
CA VAL A 218 -9.17 10.95 -23.01
C VAL A 218 -8.49 10.57 -21.71
N ASN A 219 -8.86 11.27 -20.63
CA ASN A 219 -8.55 10.88 -19.26
C ASN A 219 -9.77 10.15 -18.68
N ILE A 220 -9.57 8.91 -18.27
CA ILE A 220 -10.60 8.04 -17.71
C ILE A 220 -10.34 7.93 -16.22
N SER A 221 -11.22 8.52 -15.39
CA SER A 221 -11.22 8.30 -13.95
C SER A 221 -11.85 6.96 -13.63
N LEU A 222 -11.18 6.16 -12.80
CA LEU A 222 -11.58 4.81 -12.44
C LEU A 222 -12.05 4.74 -10.98
N ASN A 223 -12.98 3.84 -10.72
CA ASN A 223 -13.50 3.58 -9.39
C ASN A 223 -12.63 2.56 -8.64
N GLU A 224 -12.86 2.38 -7.34
CA GLU A 224 -12.23 1.29 -6.58
C GLU A 224 -12.69 -0.08 -7.11
N GLY A 225 -11.82 -1.10 -6.98
CA GLY A 225 -12.06 -2.45 -7.51
C GLY A 225 -11.59 -2.68 -8.95
N LEU A 226 -12.10 -3.76 -9.57
CA LEU A 226 -11.77 -4.14 -10.94
C LEU A 226 -12.42 -3.20 -11.96
N ASN A 227 -11.60 -2.61 -12.81
CA ASN A 227 -11.99 -1.78 -13.93
C ASN A 227 -11.47 -2.40 -15.22
N SER A 228 -12.38 -2.88 -16.06
CA SER A 228 -12.10 -3.33 -17.42
C SER A 228 -12.37 -2.19 -18.39
N ILE A 229 -11.33 -1.69 -19.06
CA ILE A 229 -11.42 -0.66 -20.09
C ILE A 229 -11.25 -1.33 -21.44
N GLN A 230 -12.31 -1.32 -22.24
CA GLN A 230 -12.24 -1.75 -23.62
C GLN A 230 -12.15 -0.54 -24.52
N TYR A 231 -11.24 -0.55 -25.48
CA TYR A 231 -11.03 0.60 -26.35
C TYR A 231 -10.55 0.21 -27.76
N TYR A 232 -10.85 1.09 -28.71
CA TYR A 232 -10.33 1.06 -30.07
C TYR A 232 -10.28 2.50 -30.62
N ALA A 233 -9.69 2.71 -31.78
CA ALA A 233 -9.69 4.02 -32.44
C ALA A 233 -10.22 3.91 -33.87
N ILE A 234 -10.89 4.96 -34.34
CA ILE A 234 -11.29 5.14 -35.73
C ILE A 234 -10.55 6.35 -36.28
N ASP A 235 -9.83 6.19 -37.38
CA ASP A 235 -9.14 7.31 -38.02
C ASP A 235 -10.10 8.22 -38.83
N SER A 236 -9.56 9.32 -39.37
CA SER A 236 -10.32 10.27 -40.19
C SER A 236 -10.89 9.68 -41.49
N LEU A 237 -10.51 8.46 -41.87
CA LEU A 237 -10.99 7.75 -43.06
C LEU A 237 -12.03 6.67 -42.71
N GLY A 238 -12.41 6.55 -41.44
CA GLY A 238 -13.39 5.57 -40.97
C GLY A 238 -12.83 4.16 -40.74
N ARG A 239 -11.51 3.98 -40.76
CA ARG A 239 -10.88 2.67 -40.51
C ARG A 239 -10.78 2.41 -39.02
N ILE A 240 -11.16 1.20 -38.60
CA ILE A 240 -11.25 0.78 -37.20
C ILE A 240 -9.97 0.03 -36.82
N GLY A 241 -9.28 0.48 -35.77
CA GLY A 241 -8.15 -0.23 -35.16
C GLY A 241 -8.58 -1.36 -34.23
N ASP A 242 -7.64 -2.21 -33.83
CA ASP A 242 -7.93 -3.37 -32.98
C ASP A 242 -8.58 -2.99 -31.65
N SER A 243 -9.60 -3.75 -31.26
CA SER A 243 -10.21 -3.65 -29.94
C SER A 243 -9.30 -4.28 -28.89
N ASN A 244 -8.90 -3.49 -27.92
CA ASN A 244 -8.05 -3.90 -26.80
C ASN A 244 -8.83 -3.84 -25.49
N THR A 245 -8.42 -4.65 -24.51
CA THR A 245 -8.97 -4.65 -23.16
C THR A 245 -7.82 -4.47 -22.16
N LEU A 246 -7.96 -3.53 -21.24
CA LEU A 246 -7.08 -3.35 -20.08
C LEU A 246 -7.86 -3.60 -18.81
N GLU A 247 -7.25 -4.30 -17.86
CA GLU A 247 -7.82 -4.52 -16.54
C GLU A 247 -6.95 -3.81 -15.50
N TYR A 248 -7.60 -3.02 -14.65
CA TYR A 248 -6.99 -2.33 -13.52
C TYR A 248 -7.67 -2.75 -12.24
N TYR A 249 -6.87 -3.07 -11.23
CA TYR A 249 -7.35 -3.33 -9.89
C TYR A 249 -6.96 -2.18 -8.98
N PHE A 250 -7.95 -1.45 -8.49
CA PHE A 250 -7.80 -0.56 -7.34
C PHE A 250 -8.18 -1.37 -6.10
N ASN A 251 -7.48 -1.17 -4.98
CA ASN A 251 -7.38 -2.05 -3.79
C ASN A 251 -6.15 -2.98 -3.82
N LEU A 252 -5.00 -2.41 -4.18
CA LEU A 252 -3.71 -3.08 -4.01
C LEU A 252 -3.46 -3.27 -2.51
N LEU A 253 -3.37 -4.52 -2.11
CA LEU A 253 -2.95 -4.97 -0.80
C LEU A 253 -1.43 -5.13 -0.80
N ASN A 254 -0.80 -4.52 0.20
CA ASN A 254 0.63 -4.64 0.42
C ASN A 254 0.85 -5.19 1.82
N TYR A 255 1.77 -6.13 1.96
CA TYR A 255 2.25 -6.55 3.29
C TYR A 255 3.77 -6.64 3.25
N THR A 256 4.44 -5.82 4.07
CA THR A 256 5.90 -5.77 4.12
C THR A 256 6.40 -6.43 5.40
N VAL A 257 7.44 -7.25 5.27
CA VAL A 257 8.28 -7.70 6.37
C VAL A 257 9.62 -6.98 6.27
N GLU A 258 9.94 -6.17 7.27
CA GLU A 258 11.24 -5.51 7.42
C GLU A 258 12.09 -6.28 8.44
N ILE A 259 13.31 -6.63 8.02
CA ILE A 259 14.20 -7.49 8.77
C ILE A 259 15.61 -6.88 8.77
N PRO A 260 16.24 -6.67 9.93
CA PRO A 260 17.63 -6.20 10.00
C PRO A 260 18.58 -7.21 9.34
N ASN A 261 19.55 -6.74 8.54
CA ASN A 261 20.63 -7.57 7.97
C ASN A 261 21.86 -7.61 8.90
N TYR A 262 21.63 -7.45 10.20
CA TYR A 262 22.67 -7.39 11.22
C TYR A 262 22.12 -7.87 12.57
N VAL A 263 23.02 -8.31 13.44
CA VAL A 263 22.72 -8.57 14.85
C VAL A 263 23.30 -7.45 15.73
N ASN A 264 22.61 -7.15 16.82
CA ASN A 264 23.12 -6.23 17.83
C ASN A 264 23.87 -7.01 18.91
N VAL A 265 25.03 -6.50 19.28
CA VAL A 265 25.92 -7.08 20.28
C VAL A 265 26.19 -6.03 21.36
N THR A 266 25.90 -6.38 22.62
CA THR A 266 26.21 -5.57 23.79
C THR A 266 27.56 -5.98 24.38
N TYR A 267 28.33 -4.99 24.84
CA TYR A 267 29.62 -5.20 25.53
C TYR A 267 29.55 -4.63 26.95
N ASP A 268 29.92 -5.43 27.96
CA ASP A 268 29.97 -4.95 29.35
C ASP A 268 31.06 -3.90 29.60
N GLY A 269 32.09 -3.87 28.75
CA GLY A 269 33.12 -2.83 28.79
C GLY A 269 32.69 -1.52 28.12
N TYR A 270 33.62 -0.58 28.01
CA TYR A 270 33.36 0.70 27.36
C TYR A 270 33.40 0.55 25.83
N VAL A 271 32.30 0.86 25.15
CA VAL A 271 32.26 0.96 23.68
C VAL A 271 32.58 2.38 23.24
N TYR A 272 33.57 2.54 22.38
CA TYR A 272 33.99 3.82 21.84
C TYR A 272 33.22 4.12 20.55
N ASN A 273 32.68 5.33 20.42
CA ASN A 273 32.02 5.76 19.18
C ASN A 273 33.05 6.03 18.07
N THR A 274 33.33 5.03 17.23
CA THR A 274 34.47 5.05 16.31
C THR A 274 34.10 4.83 14.84
N SER A 275 32.87 4.38 14.58
CA SER A 275 32.42 3.99 13.25
C SER A 275 30.89 3.90 13.19
N SER A 276 30.37 3.69 11.98
CA SER A 276 28.93 3.45 11.73
C SER A 276 28.41 2.12 12.30
N TYR A 277 29.28 1.28 12.86
CA TYR A 277 28.89 0.05 13.56
C TYR A 277 28.40 0.31 14.98
N VAL A 278 28.70 1.45 15.60
CA VAL A 278 28.32 1.70 17.00
C VAL A 278 26.94 2.36 17.08
N LEU A 279 25.98 1.65 17.66
CA LEU A 279 24.62 2.15 17.91
C LEU A 279 24.52 2.88 19.25
N LYS A 280 25.29 2.45 20.26
CA LYS A 280 25.37 3.09 21.58
C LYS A 280 26.79 3.01 22.12
N SER A 281 27.35 4.15 22.51
CA SER A 281 28.67 4.22 23.15
C SER A 281 28.57 4.24 24.68
N GLY A 282 29.70 4.03 25.36
CA GLY A 282 29.78 3.95 26.82
C GLY A 282 29.76 2.51 27.35
N ILE A 283 29.69 2.38 28.67
CA ILE A 283 29.56 1.09 29.36
C ILE A 283 28.21 0.47 28.99
N GLY A 284 28.20 -0.82 28.60
CA GLY A 284 26.98 -1.46 28.09
C GLY A 284 26.57 -0.94 26.71
N GLY A 285 27.55 -0.47 25.92
CA GLY A 285 27.33 0.00 24.56
C GLY A 285 26.91 -1.12 23.61
N ILE A 286 26.37 -0.74 22.45
CA ILE A 286 25.77 -1.63 21.45
C ILE A 286 26.50 -1.46 20.12
N ILE A 287 26.90 -2.60 19.55
CA ILE A 287 27.64 -2.72 18.29
C ILE A 287 26.78 -3.51 17.31
N LYS A 288 26.59 -2.98 16.11
CA LYS A 288 25.96 -3.62 14.97
C LYS A 288 26.95 -4.55 14.27
N VAL A 289 26.56 -5.79 14.00
CA VAL A 289 27.38 -6.78 13.28
C VAL A 289 26.58 -7.32 12.08
N PRO A 290 26.83 -6.79 10.86
CA PRO A 290 26.19 -7.28 9.63
C PRO A 290 26.49 -8.76 9.36
N PHE A 291 25.59 -9.45 8.66
CA PHE A 291 25.76 -10.86 8.31
C PHE A 291 25.14 -11.22 6.95
N SER A 292 25.59 -12.35 6.40
CA SER A 292 25.00 -12.93 5.19
C SER A 292 23.71 -13.70 5.50
N ARG A 293 22.72 -13.61 4.61
CA ARG A 293 21.49 -14.42 4.70
C ARG A 293 20.97 -14.87 3.34
N GLU A 294 20.41 -16.06 3.33
CA GLU A 294 19.67 -16.63 2.22
C GLU A 294 18.16 -16.37 2.37
N ILE A 295 17.51 -16.01 1.27
CA ILE A 295 16.06 -15.85 1.15
C ILE A 295 15.55 -16.71 0.00
N ARG A 296 14.54 -17.55 0.25
CA ARG A 296 13.86 -18.30 -0.81
C ARG A 296 12.45 -17.76 -0.98
N ILE A 297 12.10 -17.38 -2.19
CA ILE A 297 10.73 -16.97 -2.55
C ILE A 297 10.13 -18.08 -3.39
N ARG A 298 9.15 -18.79 -2.83
CA ARG A 298 8.38 -19.83 -3.52
C ARG A 298 7.07 -19.23 -4.01
N THR A 299 6.83 -19.39 -5.30
CA THR A 299 5.57 -19.10 -5.98
C THR A 299 4.89 -20.41 -6.37
N SER A 300 3.70 -20.34 -6.96
CA SER A 300 3.04 -21.53 -7.54
C SER A 300 3.82 -22.13 -8.72
N ILE A 301 4.72 -21.36 -9.34
CA ILE A 301 5.43 -21.74 -10.56
C ILE A 301 6.87 -22.19 -10.28
N ASN A 302 7.61 -21.43 -9.47
CA ASN A 302 9.03 -21.66 -9.23
C ASN A 302 9.49 -21.17 -7.85
N THR A 303 10.68 -21.61 -7.42
CA THR A 303 11.38 -21.10 -6.23
C THR A 303 12.62 -20.32 -6.66
N TYR A 304 12.69 -19.06 -6.25
CA TYR A 304 13.84 -18.18 -6.48
C TYR A 304 14.66 -18.06 -5.19
N ILE A 305 15.99 -18.11 -5.31
CA ILE A 305 16.89 -18.10 -4.16
C ILE A 305 17.80 -16.88 -4.28
N PHE A 306 17.74 -16.03 -3.27
CA PHE A 306 18.55 -14.82 -3.13
C PHE A 306 19.59 -15.01 -2.03
N MET A 307 20.77 -14.45 -2.24
CA MET A 307 21.82 -14.39 -1.23
C MET A 307 22.17 -12.92 -0.99
N TYR A 308 21.95 -12.46 0.25
CA TYR A 308 22.48 -11.19 0.71
C TYR A 308 23.83 -11.42 1.37
N THR A 309 24.85 -10.70 0.92
CA THR A 309 26.18 -10.68 1.51
C THR A 309 26.58 -9.23 1.82
N PRO A 310 27.12 -8.95 3.02
CA PRO A 310 27.60 -7.61 3.36
C PRO A 310 28.98 -7.30 2.72
N PHE A 311 29.56 -8.22 1.96
CA PHE A 311 30.83 -8.10 1.26
C PHE A 311 30.75 -8.69 -0.15
N ASP A 312 31.63 -8.25 -1.04
CA ASP A 312 31.67 -8.65 -2.46
C ASP A 312 32.14 -10.12 -2.62
N ASP A 313 31.24 -11.06 -2.37
CA ASP A 313 31.44 -12.48 -2.68
C ASP A 313 30.25 -13.00 -3.49
N VAL A 314 30.55 -13.53 -4.68
CA VAL A 314 29.56 -14.00 -5.66
C VAL A 314 29.36 -15.50 -5.45
N THR A 315 28.16 -15.88 -5.03
CA THR A 315 27.87 -17.31 -4.81
C THR A 315 27.21 -17.90 -6.07
N SER A 316 27.88 -18.85 -6.71
CA SER A 316 27.34 -19.51 -7.91
C SER A 316 25.98 -20.18 -7.65
N GLY A 317 24.97 -19.85 -8.47
CA GLY A 317 23.62 -20.43 -8.41
C GLY A 317 22.59 -19.62 -7.62
N TYR A 318 22.97 -18.46 -7.06
CA TYR A 318 22.08 -17.56 -6.33
C TYR A 318 21.86 -16.25 -7.11
N ILE A 319 20.77 -15.56 -6.79
CA ILE A 319 20.60 -14.14 -7.19
C ILE A 319 21.21 -13.29 -6.09
N ASP A 320 22.37 -12.70 -6.36
CA ASP A 320 23.03 -11.82 -5.41
C ASP A 320 22.24 -10.52 -5.23
N ILE A 321 21.97 -10.16 -3.97
CA ILE A 321 21.33 -8.91 -3.59
C ILE A 321 22.27 -8.13 -2.66
N THR A 322 22.64 -6.94 -3.07
CA THR A 322 23.53 -6.04 -2.32
C THR A 322 22.77 -4.80 -1.86
N ASN A 323 23.39 -3.99 -0.99
CA ASN A 323 22.78 -2.74 -0.54
C ASN A 323 22.49 -1.80 -1.72
N GLY A 324 21.23 -1.38 -1.87
CA GLY A 324 20.74 -0.59 -3.01
C GLY A 324 20.00 -1.42 -4.07
N ASP A 325 20.13 -2.74 -4.05
CA ASP A 325 19.45 -3.60 -5.02
C ASP A 325 17.98 -3.83 -4.66
N SER A 326 17.17 -4.01 -5.71
CA SER A 326 15.79 -4.47 -5.58
C SER A 326 15.40 -5.40 -6.72
N TYR A 327 14.57 -6.39 -6.40
CA TYR A 327 14.06 -7.37 -7.37
C TYR A 327 12.58 -7.61 -7.16
N PHE A 328 11.85 -7.82 -8.26
CA PHE A 328 10.45 -8.22 -8.22
C PHE A 328 10.29 -9.64 -8.74
N VAL A 329 9.63 -10.49 -7.95
CA VAL A 329 9.30 -11.88 -8.27
C VAL A 329 7.80 -11.97 -8.52
N TYR A 330 7.40 -12.32 -9.74
CA TYR A 330 6.00 -12.44 -10.12
C TYR A 330 5.37 -13.73 -9.58
N PHE A 331 4.09 -13.68 -9.20
CA PHE A 331 3.35 -14.88 -8.80
C PHE A 331 2.88 -15.72 -10.00
N ASP A 332 2.52 -15.07 -11.09
CA ASP A 332 1.85 -15.65 -12.26
C ASP A 332 2.79 -15.86 -13.46
N LYS A 333 4.03 -15.38 -13.37
CA LYS A 333 5.05 -15.47 -14.41
C LYS A 333 6.29 -16.15 -13.84
N ASN A 334 6.90 -17.06 -14.60
CA ASN A 334 8.21 -17.65 -14.25
C ASN A 334 9.33 -16.63 -14.50
N GLN A 335 9.29 -15.48 -13.83
CA GLN A 335 10.15 -14.34 -14.09
C GLN A 335 10.52 -13.62 -12.79
N VAL A 336 11.77 -13.18 -12.73
CA VAL A 336 12.28 -12.21 -11.76
C VAL A 336 12.91 -11.06 -12.55
N ILE A 337 12.70 -9.82 -12.10
CA ILE A 337 13.31 -8.63 -12.70
C ILE A 337 14.12 -7.86 -11.66
N LYS A 338 15.32 -7.40 -12.04
CA LYS A 338 16.07 -6.43 -11.25
C LYS A 338 15.51 -5.04 -11.51
N LEU A 339 15.20 -4.29 -10.47
CA LEU A 339 14.70 -2.92 -10.57
C LEU A 339 15.87 -1.96 -10.30
N ASN A 340 16.15 -1.09 -11.27
CA ASN A 340 17.28 -0.14 -11.20
C ASN A 340 16.94 1.14 -10.41
N SER A 341 15.80 1.18 -9.73
CA SER A 341 15.35 2.29 -8.88
C SER A 341 14.43 1.77 -7.78
N SER A 342 14.53 2.33 -6.57
CA SER A 342 13.70 1.97 -5.40
C SER A 342 12.19 2.07 -5.64
N ASP A 343 11.76 2.84 -6.65
CA ASP A 343 10.38 3.26 -6.85
C ASP A 343 9.76 2.75 -8.17
N GLY A 344 10.50 1.92 -8.92
CA GLY A 344 10.22 1.64 -10.34
C GLY A 344 9.43 0.37 -10.62
N PHE A 345 8.29 0.14 -9.95
CA PHE A 345 7.40 -0.97 -10.28
C PHE A 345 6.04 -0.50 -10.81
N ALA A 346 5.53 -1.17 -11.85
CA ALA A 346 4.18 -0.97 -12.35
C ALA A 346 3.20 -1.72 -11.43
N THR A 347 2.46 -0.99 -10.61
CA THR A 347 1.65 -1.47 -9.47
C THR A 347 0.38 -2.27 -9.85
N ASN A 348 0.37 -2.95 -11.00
CA ASN A 348 -0.75 -3.77 -11.49
C ASN A 348 -0.45 -5.28 -11.50
N ASP A 349 0.73 -5.69 -11.06
CA ASP A 349 1.15 -7.09 -11.04
C ASP A 349 1.26 -7.60 -9.60
N SER A 350 0.88 -8.86 -9.37
CA SER A 350 1.02 -9.53 -8.07
C SER A 350 2.38 -10.23 -7.95
N GLY A 351 3.00 -10.14 -6.78
CA GLY A 351 4.35 -10.70 -6.56
C GLY A 351 4.98 -10.32 -5.22
N ILE A 352 6.26 -10.64 -5.08
CA ILE A 352 7.11 -10.20 -3.96
C ILE A 352 8.18 -9.24 -4.48
N LEU A 353 8.25 -8.07 -3.86
CA LEU A 353 9.37 -7.14 -4.00
C LEU A 353 10.36 -7.37 -2.86
N ILE A 354 11.60 -7.70 -3.20
CA ILE A 354 12.71 -7.74 -2.25
C ILE A 354 13.59 -6.50 -2.45
N LYS A 355 13.94 -5.82 -1.35
CA LYS A 355 14.92 -4.73 -1.36
C LYS A 355 15.92 -4.92 -0.22
N ALA A 356 17.17 -4.56 -0.47
CA ALA A 356 18.16 -4.39 0.58
C ALA A 356 18.58 -2.92 0.60
N PHE A 357 18.26 -2.19 1.67
CA PHE A 357 18.59 -0.77 1.79
C PHE A 357 18.90 -0.41 3.24
N ASN A 358 19.98 0.32 3.49
CA ASN A 358 20.35 0.85 4.81
C ASN A 358 20.31 -0.21 5.93
N ASP A 359 20.97 -1.35 5.72
CA ASP A 359 21.06 -2.47 6.67
C ASP A 359 19.72 -3.17 6.97
N VAL A 360 18.65 -2.87 6.22
CA VAL A 360 17.34 -3.50 6.33
C VAL A 360 17.01 -4.21 5.02
N MET A 361 16.49 -5.42 5.15
CA MET A 361 15.84 -6.13 4.06
C MET A 361 14.33 -5.96 4.16
N THR A 362 13.69 -5.55 3.06
CA THR A 362 12.23 -5.45 2.99
C THR A 362 11.70 -6.49 2.01
N LEU A 363 10.70 -7.25 2.43
CA LEU A 363 9.96 -8.20 1.61
C LEU A 363 8.51 -7.77 1.54
N THR A 364 8.11 -7.18 0.42
CA THR A 364 6.75 -6.67 0.24
C THR A 364 5.96 -7.58 -0.69
N TYR A 365 4.94 -8.21 -0.12
CA TYR A 365 3.87 -8.89 -0.83
C TYR A 365 2.95 -7.87 -1.50
N TYR A 366 2.63 -8.10 -2.78
CA TYR A 366 1.66 -7.33 -3.55
C TYR A 366 0.59 -8.26 -4.13
N ASN A 367 -0.68 -7.96 -3.85
CA ASN A 367 -1.80 -8.60 -4.53
C ASN A 367 -3.07 -7.74 -4.45
N PHE A 368 -4.17 -8.20 -5.01
CA PHE A 368 -5.41 -7.44 -5.12
C PHE A 368 -6.56 -8.10 -4.35
N ILE A 369 -7.42 -7.25 -3.77
CA ILE A 369 -8.64 -7.64 -3.07
C ILE A 369 -9.81 -7.53 -4.05
N THR A 370 -10.56 -8.61 -4.25
CA THR A 370 -11.60 -8.67 -5.30
C THR A 370 -13.02 -8.77 -4.77
N ASP A 371 -13.21 -9.37 -3.60
CA ASP A 371 -14.55 -9.70 -3.10
C ASP A 371 -15.09 -8.65 -2.10
N ASP A 372 -16.37 -8.72 -1.73
CA ASP A 372 -16.94 -7.84 -0.70
C ASP A 372 -16.33 -8.10 0.70
N ILE A 373 -15.93 -9.34 0.95
CA ILE A 373 -15.18 -9.79 2.15
C ILE A 373 -13.98 -10.59 1.67
N ASN A 374 -12.79 -10.24 2.15
CA ASN A 374 -11.57 -10.98 1.85
C ASN A 374 -10.85 -11.33 3.15
N GLN A 375 -10.31 -12.55 3.19
CA GLN A 375 -9.31 -12.96 4.15
C GLN A 375 -7.94 -12.68 3.55
N PHE A 376 -7.11 -11.93 4.27
CA PHE A 376 -5.67 -11.98 4.09
C PHE A 376 -5.03 -12.48 5.39
N ALA A 377 -4.03 -13.35 5.33
CA ALA A 377 -3.31 -13.78 6.52
C ALA A 377 -1.84 -14.05 6.23
N VAL A 378 -1.01 -13.89 7.25
CA VAL A 378 0.41 -14.20 7.23
C VAL A 378 0.73 -15.14 8.39
N ILE A 379 1.34 -16.28 8.07
CA ILE A 379 1.70 -17.30 9.04
C ILE A 379 3.22 -17.39 9.09
N TYR A 380 3.78 -17.20 10.28
CA TYR A 380 5.19 -17.44 10.58
C TYR A 380 5.30 -18.81 11.23
N ASN A 381 6.23 -19.63 10.78
CA ASN A 381 6.47 -20.95 11.34
C ASN A 381 7.91 -21.40 11.08
N LYS A 382 8.45 -22.25 11.94
CA LYS A 382 9.74 -22.92 11.68
C LYS A 382 9.70 -23.70 10.36
N ALA A 383 10.78 -23.57 9.58
CA ALA A 383 11.02 -24.38 8.40
C ALA A 383 12.02 -25.52 8.69
N ILE A 384 12.99 -25.72 7.78
CA ILE A 384 14.20 -26.52 8.04
C ILE A 384 15.08 -25.84 9.11
N ILE A 385 16.09 -26.55 9.63
CA ILE A 385 16.99 -26.04 10.68
C ILE A 385 17.52 -24.65 10.29
N ASP A 386 17.39 -23.68 11.22
CA ASP A 386 17.84 -22.29 11.09
C ASP A 386 17.07 -21.44 10.04
N TYR A 387 15.83 -21.81 9.67
CA TYR A 387 14.97 -21.00 8.78
C TYR A 387 13.59 -20.75 9.37
N GLU A 388 13.08 -19.53 9.14
CA GLU A 388 11.70 -19.12 9.36
C GLU A 388 10.92 -19.19 8.03
N ARG A 389 9.72 -19.76 8.06
CA ARG A 389 8.78 -19.83 6.93
C ARG A 389 7.71 -18.78 7.12
N VAL A 390 7.46 -17.98 6.09
CA VAL A 390 6.40 -16.97 6.05
C VAL A 390 5.45 -17.30 4.92
N ASP A 391 4.24 -17.72 5.24
CA ASP A 391 3.20 -18.07 4.25
C ASP A 391 2.20 -16.92 4.10
N PHE A 392 1.91 -16.49 2.87
CA PHE A 392 0.92 -15.46 2.54
C PHE A 392 -0.37 -16.10 2.04
N ILE A 393 -1.45 -15.96 2.79
CA ILE A 393 -2.75 -16.57 2.52
C ILE A 393 -3.73 -15.48 2.05
N LEU A 394 -4.39 -15.72 0.92
CA LEU A 394 -5.49 -14.89 0.44
C LEU A 394 -6.69 -15.80 0.15
N ASN A 395 -7.83 -15.52 0.79
CA ASN A 395 -9.10 -16.23 0.63
C ASN A 395 -8.97 -17.77 0.72
N GLY A 396 -8.16 -18.25 1.67
CA GLY A 396 -7.93 -19.68 1.92
C GLY A 396 -6.82 -20.32 1.09
N PHE A 397 -6.19 -19.59 0.17
CA PHE A 397 -5.13 -20.11 -0.68
C PHE A 397 -3.77 -19.48 -0.33
N ASN A 398 -2.75 -20.33 -0.16
CA ASN A 398 -1.37 -19.86 -0.06
C ASN A 398 -0.90 -19.33 -1.42
N GLN A 399 -0.67 -18.03 -1.50
CA GLN A 399 -0.25 -17.32 -2.70
C GLN A 399 1.26 -17.41 -2.91
N SER A 400 2.04 -17.40 -1.82
CA SER A 400 3.49 -17.50 -1.84
C SER A 400 4.03 -17.81 -0.45
N THR A 401 5.20 -18.47 -0.43
CA THR A 401 5.95 -18.74 0.79
C THR A 401 7.34 -18.12 0.68
N ILE A 402 7.78 -17.43 1.72
CA ILE A 402 9.16 -17.00 1.89
C ILE A 402 9.85 -17.89 2.93
N PHE A 403 11.10 -18.26 2.68
CA PHE A 403 11.98 -18.87 3.67
C PHE A 403 13.11 -17.90 3.98
N LEU A 404 13.28 -17.59 5.25
CA LEU A 404 14.26 -16.66 5.78
C LEU A 404 15.25 -17.43 6.63
N SER A 405 16.51 -17.47 6.22
CA SER A 405 17.55 -18.01 7.09
C SER A 405 17.81 -17.08 8.28
N ASN A 406 18.11 -17.68 9.43
CA ASN A 406 18.89 -17.01 10.47
C ASN A 406 20.27 -16.63 9.90
N ALA A 407 21.05 -15.82 10.61
CA ALA A 407 22.37 -15.39 10.18
C ALA A 407 23.27 -16.58 9.79
N LEU A 408 23.73 -16.56 8.54
CA LEU A 408 24.65 -17.55 7.98
C LEU A 408 26.10 -17.12 8.22
N PRO A 409 27.07 -18.05 8.16
CA PRO A 409 28.49 -17.70 8.19
C PRO A 409 28.82 -16.64 7.13
N GLY A 410 29.55 -15.60 7.54
CA GLY A 410 29.74 -14.38 6.74
C GLY A 410 29.40 -13.12 7.52
N PHE A 411 29.82 -13.04 8.79
CA PHE A 411 29.65 -11.84 9.61
C PHE A 411 30.73 -10.82 9.27
N ASP A 412 30.34 -9.55 9.15
CA ASP A 412 31.28 -8.43 9.17
C ASP A 412 31.64 -8.09 10.62
N GLU A 413 32.68 -8.76 11.11
CA GLU A 413 33.18 -8.62 12.48
C GLU A 413 34.04 -7.36 12.69
N TRP A 414 34.24 -6.50 11.68
CA TRP A 414 35.20 -5.39 11.74
C TRP A 414 34.91 -4.44 12.90
N GLY A 415 33.67 -3.97 13.00
CA GLY A 415 33.24 -3.05 14.07
C GLY A 415 33.45 -3.65 15.47
N LEU A 416 33.11 -4.94 15.64
CA LEU A 416 33.29 -5.67 16.89
C LEU A 416 34.77 -5.79 17.27
N ARG A 417 35.61 -6.16 16.30
CA ARG A 417 37.07 -6.35 16.45
C ARG A 417 37.79 -5.03 16.76
N GLU A 418 37.32 -3.91 16.20
CA GLU A 418 37.87 -2.58 16.50
C GLU A 418 37.71 -2.23 17.98
N GLN A 419 36.55 -2.55 18.57
CA GLN A 419 36.29 -2.30 19.99
C GLN A 419 37.20 -3.12 20.90
N PHE A 420 37.52 -4.36 20.52
CA PHE A 420 38.52 -5.19 21.23
C PHE A 420 39.90 -4.55 21.22
N VAL A 421 40.37 -4.10 20.06
CA VAL A 421 41.69 -3.45 19.92
C VAL A 421 41.79 -2.20 20.80
N ARG A 422 40.72 -1.41 20.92
CA ARG A 422 40.72 -0.22 21.78
C ARG A 422 40.68 -0.54 23.27
N SER A 423 40.02 -1.63 23.64
CA SER A 423 39.88 -2.02 25.05
C SER A 423 41.12 -2.76 25.58
N TYR A 424 41.81 -3.53 24.72
CA TYR A 424 42.89 -4.43 25.14
C TYR A 424 44.25 -4.18 24.44
N GLY A 425 44.31 -3.22 23.51
CA GLY A 425 45.53 -2.88 22.77
C GLY A 425 45.65 -3.57 21.42
N TYR A 426 46.52 -3.01 20.57
CA TYR A 426 46.72 -3.46 19.20
C TYR A 426 47.54 -4.75 19.12
N ARG A 427 47.11 -5.66 18.24
CA ARG A 427 47.82 -6.87 17.84
C ARG A 427 47.89 -6.94 16.31
N SER A 428 48.97 -7.48 15.75
CA SER A 428 49.13 -7.60 14.30
C SER A 428 48.14 -8.58 13.65
N ASP A 429 47.60 -9.53 14.42
CA ASP A 429 46.69 -10.61 13.99
C ASP A 429 45.23 -10.36 14.40
N TRP A 430 44.86 -9.14 14.79
CA TRP A 430 43.59 -8.83 15.47
C TRP A 430 42.32 -9.24 14.69
N LEU A 431 42.37 -9.28 13.36
CA LEU A 431 41.25 -9.70 12.49
C LEU A 431 41.05 -11.22 12.40
N THR A 432 42.03 -12.02 12.81
CA THR A 432 42.06 -13.48 12.62
C THR A 432 42.35 -14.28 13.89
N CYS A 433 42.86 -13.63 14.94
CA CYS A 433 43.10 -14.27 16.23
C CYS A 433 41.78 -14.66 16.91
N LYS A 434 41.89 -15.49 17.95
CA LYS A 434 40.71 -15.94 18.67
C LYS A 434 40.15 -14.83 19.54
N TYR A 435 38.85 -14.87 19.80
CA TYR A 435 38.22 -13.93 20.72
C TYR A 435 38.75 -14.07 22.16
N GLU A 436 39.13 -15.29 22.57
CA GLU A 436 39.77 -15.56 23.87
C GLU A 436 41.13 -14.88 24.04
N ASP A 437 41.82 -14.60 22.94
CA ASP A 437 43.13 -13.93 22.95
C ASP A 437 43.04 -12.44 23.28
N PHE A 438 41.85 -11.84 23.18
CA PHE A 438 41.56 -10.48 23.66
C PHE A 438 40.99 -10.49 25.08
N ALA A 439 40.07 -11.41 25.36
CA ALA A 439 39.42 -11.53 26.66
C ALA A 439 39.19 -13.01 26.99
N GLN A 440 39.89 -13.51 28.02
CA GLN A 440 39.85 -14.91 28.47
C GLN A 440 38.44 -15.44 28.79
N TYR A 441 37.46 -14.56 29.01
CA TYR A 441 36.06 -14.87 29.26
C TYR A 441 35.10 -14.14 28.32
N TYR A 442 35.48 -13.90 27.06
CA TYR A 442 34.70 -13.05 26.14
C TYR A 442 33.21 -13.43 26.00
N TYR A 443 32.84 -14.72 26.11
CA TYR A 443 31.45 -15.19 26.11
C TYR A 443 30.60 -14.56 27.24
N ASN A 444 31.24 -14.14 28.34
CA ASN A 444 30.58 -13.47 29.47
C ASN A 444 30.53 -11.95 29.32
N VAL A 445 31.23 -11.38 28.33
CA VAL A 445 31.39 -9.92 28.18
C VAL A 445 30.66 -9.41 26.94
N PHE A 446 30.56 -10.23 25.89
CA PHE A 446 29.79 -9.93 24.68
C PHE A 446 28.57 -10.84 24.57
N ARG A 447 27.42 -10.22 24.36
CA ARG A 447 26.12 -10.91 24.26
C ARG A 447 25.29 -10.33 23.14
N TYR A 448 24.46 -11.15 22.51
CA TYR A 448 23.40 -10.63 21.64
C TYR A 448 22.48 -9.73 22.47
N THR A 449 22.27 -8.50 22.01
CA THR A 449 21.56 -7.47 22.80
C THR A 449 20.12 -7.87 23.11
N ALA A 450 19.45 -8.53 22.16
CA ALA A 450 18.05 -8.90 22.29
C ALA A 450 17.82 -10.06 23.28
N THR A 451 18.66 -11.10 23.25
CA THR A 451 18.46 -12.32 24.04
C THR A 451 19.38 -12.45 25.25
N GLY A 452 20.46 -11.67 25.32
CA GLY A 452 21.50 -11.83 26.32
C GLY A 452 22.37 -13.09 26.12
N GLU A 453 22.17 -13.83 25.03
CA GLU A 453 22.93 -15.04 24.73
C GLU A 453 24.39 -14.72 24.40
N PRO A 454 25.34 -15.60 24.76
CA PRO A 454 26.73 -15.46 24.33
C PRO A 454 26.85 -15.58 22.81
N LEU A 455 27.87 -14.93 22.24
CA LEU A 455 28.12 -14.98 20.79
C LEU A 455 28.45 -16.41 20.31
N GLY A 456 27.86 -16.80 19.17
CA GLY A 456 28.09 -18.11 18.55
C GLY A 456 29.33 -18.11 17.64
N VAL A 457 30.47 -18.62 18.14
CA VAL A 457 31.73 -18.73 17.39
C VAL A 457 31.99 -20.13 16.84
N ASN A 458 32.87 -20.24 15.84
CA ASN A 458 33.35 -21.52 15.31
C ASN A 458 34.20 -22.30 16.33
N ILE A 459 34.53 -23.55 15.99
CA ILE A 459 35.36 -24.45 16.83
C ILE A 459 36.77 -23.90 17.13
N TYR A 460 37.26 -22.96 16.32
CA TYR A 460 38.55 -22.32 16.51
C TYR A 460 38.47 -21.07 17.38
N GLY A 461 37.26 -20.60 17.71
CA GLY A 461 37.02 -19.41 18.51
C GLY A 461 37.38 -18.09 17.82
N ASN A 462 37.51 -18.08 16.49
CA ASN A 462 38.03 -16.93 15.74
C ASN A 462 37.07 -16.32 14.71
N ARG A 463 35.86 -16.85 14.56
CA ARG A 463 34.82 -16.30 13.66
C ARG A 463 33.43 -16.51 14.24
N LEU A 464 32.52 -15.58 13.99
CA LEU A 464 31.09 -15.76 14.25
C LEU A 464 30.47 -16.68 13.19
N VAL A 465 29.58 -17.58 13.62
CA VAL A 465 28.98 -18.60 12.73
C VAL A 465 27.48 -18.77 12.88
N ARG A 466 26.87 -18.19 13.91
CA ARG A 466 25.42 -18.28 14.17
C ARG A 466 24.90 -16.98 14.73
N GLY A 467 23.68 -16.61 14.32
CA GLY A 467 22.94 -15.48 14.89
C GLY A 467 22.36 -15.77 16.27
N THR A 468 21.46 -14.90 16.69
CA THR A 468 20.69 -15.01 17.94
C THR A 468 19.51 -15.98 17.77
N SER A 469 19.00 -16.55 18.87
CA SER A 469 17.81 -17.41 18.85
C SER A 469 16.52 -16.65 18.50
N GLN A 470 16.51 -15.31 18.59
CA GLN A 470 15.32 -14.49 18.35
C GLN A 470 15.67 -13.21 17.60
N GLU A 471 14.82 -12.81 16.65
CA GLU A 471 15.02 -11.59 15.88
C GLU A 471 13.73 -10.75 15.86
N ASN A 472 13.90 -9.44 16.06
CA ASN A 472 12.79 -8.50 15.96
C ASN A 472 12.61 -8.06 14.50
N ILE A 473 11.39 -8.20 14.01
CA ILE A 473 10.96 -7.78 12.67
C ILE A 473 9.88 -6.71 12.79
N THR A 474 9.67 -5.96 11.72
CA THR A 474 8.52 -5.05 11.60
C THR A 474 7.62 -5.51 10.47
N THR A 475 6.33 -5.62 10.72
CA THR A 475 5.32 -5.98 9.73
C THR A 475 4.46 -4.77 9.40
N ILE A 476 4.23 -4.52 8.11
CA ILE A 476 3.49 -3.35 7.63
C ILE A 476 2.43 -3.83 6.64
N PHE A 477 1.19 -3.90 7.10
CA PHE A 477 0.02 -4.04 6.22
C PHE A 477 -0.37 -2.66 5.67
N SER A 478 -0.69 -2.59 4.38
CA SER A 478 -1.20 -1.37 3.74
C SER A 478 -2.29 -1.69 2.72
N LEU A 479 -3.42 -0.97 2.79
CA LEU A 479 -4.50 -1.01 1.80
C LEU A 479 -5.23 0.35 1.78
N ASN A 480 -5.30 1.02 0.62
CA ASN A 480 -6.03 2.29 0.44
C ASN A 480 -5.77 3.35 1.54
N ASN A 481 -4.50 3.54 1.93
CA ASN A 481 -4.00 4.45 2.99
C ASN A 481 -4.22 3.96 4.43
N GLU A 482 -4.92 2.85 4.66
CA GLU A 482 -4.93 2.20 5.97
C GLU A 482 -3.62 1.45 6.16
N ILE A 483 -2.88 1.77 7.22
CA ILE A 483 -1.58 1.19 7.53
C ILE A 483 -1.64 0.59 8.93
N ILE A 484 -1.24 -0.67 9.06
CA ILE A 484 -1.01 -1.33 10.34
C ILE A 484 0.46 -1.70 10.40
N ASN A 485 1.20 -1.03 11.29
CA ASN A 485 2.62 -1.27 11.51
C ASN A 485 2.80 -1.91 12.89
N LYS A 486 3.27 -3.16 12.94
CA LYS A 486 3.46 -3.92 14.17
C LYS A 486 4.88 -4.49 14.25
N LYS A 487 5.50 -4.37 15.43
CA LYS A 487 6.72 -5.12 15.74
C LYS A 487 6.38 -6.55 16.15
N GLU A 488 7.16 -7.49 15.68
CA GLU A 488 7.05 -8.92 16.00
C GLU A 488 8.42 -9.49 16.32
N THR A 489 8.45 -10.62 17.02
CA THR A 489 9.68 -11.37 17.31
C THR A 489 9.54 -12.79 16.75
N ILE A 490 10.45 -13.19 15.86
CA ILE A 490 10.55 -14.57 15.36
C ILE A 490 11.63 -15.32 16.12
N THR A 491 11.47 -16.63 16.31
CA THR A 491 12.44 -17.42 17.10
C THR A 491 13.11 -18.56 16.35
N TYR A 492 12.88 -18.69 15.05
CA TYR A 492 13.41 -19.82 14.26
C TYR A 492 13.00 -21.19 14.85
N GLY A 493 11.84 -21.21 15.53
CA GLY A 493 11.32 -22.34 16.29
C GLY A 493 12.21 -22.80 17.43
N THR A 494 12.83 -21.86 18.15
CA THR A 494 13.61 -22.08 19.38
C THR A 494 12.93 -21.49 20.63
N GLY A 495 11.88 -20.68 20.44
CA GLY A 495 11.11 -20.05 21.52
C GLY A 495 10.50 -21.09 22.46
N SER A 496 10.48 -20.77 23.75
CA SER A 496 9.98 -21.67 24.81
C SER A 496 8.52 -22.09 24.60
N ASN A 497 7.77 -21.26 23.89
CA ASN A 497 6.35 -21.44 23.67
C ASN A 497 6.01 -22.00 22.26
N TYR A 498 7.02 -22.21 21.42
CA TYR A 498 6.83 -22.81 20.09
C TYR A 498 6.62 -24.32 20.21
N ALA A 499 5.56 -24.83 19.58
CA ALA A 499 5.36 -26.27 19.40
C ALA A 499 5.10 -26.57 17.92
N SER A 500 5.90 -27.49 17.35
CA SER A 500 5.81 -27.84 15.92
C SER A 500 4.45 -28.43 15.53
N SER A 501 3.73 -29.03 16.49
CA SER A 501 2.35 -29.51 16.30
C SER A 501 1.37 -28.41 15.96
N ASN A 502 1.64 -27.16 16.35
CA ASN A 502 0.74 -26.03 16.11
C ASN A 502 0.78 -25.61 14.63
N GLY A 503 1.91 -25.83 13.96
CA GLY A 503 2.11 -25.42 12.57
C GLY A 503 2.18 -23.90 12.36
N PHE A 504 2.39 -23.13 13.43
CA PHE A 504 2.69 -21.70 13.42
C PHE A 504 3.41 -21.28 14.72
N GLU A 505 4.13 -20.17 14.63
CA GLU A 505 4.65 -19.38 15.76
C GLU A 505 3.87 -18.07 15.90
N ILE A 506 3.65 -17.37 14.79
CA ILE A 506 2.86 -16.13 14.72
C ILE A 506 1.81 -16.29 13.63
N VAL A 507 0.61 -15.78 13.87
CA VAL A 507 -0.41 -15.63 12.84
C VAL A 507 -0.95 -14.21 12.90
N GLN A 508 -1.00 -13.54 11.74
CA GLN A 508 -1.69 -12.27 11.56
C GLN A 508 -2.76 -12.46 10.49
N SER A 509 -4.03 -12.29 10.84
CA SER A 509 -5.16 -12.43 9.92
C SER A 509 -5.97 -11.14 9.86
N PHE A 510 -6.37 -10.76 8.67
CA PHE A 510 -7.08 -9.52 8.36
C PHE A 510 -8.41 -9.88 7.71
N ALA A 511 -9.50 -9.41 8.32
CA ALA A 511 -10.80 -9.35 7.67
C ALA A 511 -10.92 -8.00 6.97
N ILE A 512 -11.01 -8.03 5.63
CA ILE A 512 -11.07 -6.85 4.77
C ILE A 512 -12.47 -6.77 4.18
N VAL A 513 -13.22 -5.72 4.51
CA VAL A 513 -14.65 -5.62 4.22
C VAL A 513 -14.98 -4.32 3.48
N GLN A 514 -15.64 -4.44 2.34
CA GLN A 514 -16.04 -3.30 1.48
C GLN A 514 -17.51 -2.90 1.63
N LYS A 515 -18.38 -3.81 2.08
CA LYS A 515 -19.82 -3.58 2.28
C LYS A 515 -20.29 -4.02 3.66
N ILE A 516 -21.53 -3.67 4.02
CA ILE A 516 -22.16 -4.15 5.25
C ILE A 516 -22.14 -5.68 5.26
N VAL A 517 -21.63 -6.29 6.32
CA VAL A 517 -21.58 -7.75 6.48
C VAL A 517 -22.95 -8.25 6.89
N THR A 518 -23.57 -9.03 6.02
CA THR A 518 -24.88 -9.63 6.29
C THR A 518 -24.76 -11.02 6.91
N ASP A 519 -25.88 -11.52 7.43
CA ASP A 519 -25.97 -12.85 8.01
C ASP A 519 -25.61 -13.96 7.01
N SER A 520 -26.05 -13.84 5.76
CA SER A 520 -25.69 -14.82 4.72
C SER A 520 -24.20 -14.80 4.40
N MET A 521 -23.58 -13.62 4.37
CA MET A 521 -22.15 -13.49 4.06
C MET A 521 -21.26 -14.13 5.15
N LEU A 522 -21.57 -13.94 6.44
CA LEU A 522 -20.83 -14.59 7.51
C LEU A 522 -21.09 -16.11 7.53
N GLN A 523 -22.32 -16.54 7.24
CA GLN A 523 -22.65 -17.96 7.12
C GLN A 523 -21.87 -18.66 5.99
N GLU A 524 -21.68 -18.00 4.84
CA GLU A 524 -20.84 -18.53 3.76
C GLU A 524 -19.41 -18.77 4.20
N TRP A 525 -18.82 -17.88 5.00
CA TRP A 525 -17.47 -18.06 5.55
C TRP A 525 -17.41 -19.19 6.58
N LEU A 526 -18.40 -19.28 7.48
CA LEU A 526 -18.52 -20.37 8.46
C LEU A 526 -18.51 -21.75 7.80
N ASN A 527 -19.23 -21.89 6.67
CA ASN A 527 -19.33 -23.13 5.91
C ASN A 527 -18.01 -23.55 5.23
N LYS A 528 -17.01 -22.66 5.15
CA LYS A 528 -15.68 -22.97 4.59
C LYS A 528 -14.73 -23.64 5.57
N SER A 529 -15.12 -23.85 6.83
CA SER A 529 -14.26 -24.42 7.89
C SER A 529 -13.51 -25.70 7.50
N ASN A 530 -14.16 -26.59 6.74
CA ASN A 530 -13.57 -27.87 6.32
C ASN A 530 -12.51 -27.74 5.21
N LEU A 531 -12.38 -26.56 4.58
CA LEU A 531 -11.36 -26.28 3.56
C LEU A 531 -10.00 -25.94 4.18
N TYR A 532 -9.95 -25.67 5.49
CA TYR A 532 -8.74 -25.28 6.19
C TYR A 532 -8.16 -26.45 6.98
N PRO A 533 -6.99 -26.99 6.57
CA PRO A 533 -6.36 -28.09 7.29
C PRO A 533 -5.85 -27.63 8.66
N VAL A 534 -5.86 -28.55 9.64
CA VAL A 534 -5.29 -28.37 10.98
C VAL A 534 -3.84 -27.87 10.87
N GLY A 535 -3.47 -26.93 11.73
CA GLY A 535 -2.17 -26.24 11.69
C GLY A 535 -2.34 -24.73 11.47
N GLY A 536 -1.31 -24.08 10.92
CA GLY A 536 -1.31 -22.64 10.63
C GLY A 536 -2.47 -22.18 9.74
N MET A 537 -2.91 -22.98 8.77
CA MET A 537 -4.06 -22.63 7.91
C MET A 537 -5.37 -22.54 8.70
N LYS A 538 -5.62 -23.48 9.62
CA LYS A 538 -6.80 -23.44 10.50
C LYS A 538 -6.72 -22.27 11.47
N ALA A 539 -5.53 -21.96 12.00
CA ALA A 539 -5.30 -20.79 12.84
C ALA A 539 -5.57 -19.48 12.10
N ALA A 540 -5.07 -19.34 10.87
CA ALA A 540 -5.35 -18.20 9.99
C ALA A 540 -6.86 -18.05 9.69
N TYR A 541 -7.57 -19.15 9.50
CA TYR A 541 -9.03 -19.13 9.35
C TYR A 541 -9.76 -18.73 10.63
N GLY A 542 -9.43 -19.31 11.78
CA GLY A 542 -10.09 -19.01 13.05
C GLY A 542 -9.90 -17.55 13.46
N THR A 543 -8.67 -17.04 13.37
CA THR A 543 -8.36 -15.63 13.64
C THR A 543 -9.05 -14.70 12.64
N PHE A 544 -9.03 -14.99 11.34
CA PHE A 544 -9.83 -14.25 10.34
C PHE A 544 -11.32 -14.24 10.69
N LEU A 545 -11.91 -15.38 11.06
CA LEU A 545 -13.33 -15.46 11.37
C LEU A 545 -13.67 -14.68 12.65
N THR A 546 -12.74 -14.63 13.60
CA THR A 546 -12.81 -13.77 14.80
C THR A 546 -12.86 -12.29 14.40
N ALA A 547 -11.96 -11.85 13.52
CA ALA A 547 -11.97 -10.48 12.99
C ALA A 547 -13.25 -10.17 12.19
N LEU A 548 -13.70 -11.07 11.32
CA LEU A 548 -14.91 -10.88 10.51
C LEU A 548 -16.17 -10.79 11.38
N THR A 549 -16.25 -11.61 12.43
CA THR A 549 -17.37 -11.61 13.37
C THR A 549 -17.45 -10.30 14.15
N THR A 550 -16.30 -9.69 14.46
CA THR A 550 -16.24 -8.35 15.07
C THR A 550 -16.90 -7.31 14.17
N ILE A 551 -16.53 -7.28 12.88
CA ILE A 551 -17.13 -6.35 11.90
C ILE A 551 -18.64 -6.62 11.74
N TRP A 552 -19.04 -7.89 11.63
CA TRP A 552 -20.46 -8.28 11.52
C TRP A 552 -21.29 -7.84 12.73
N LEU A 553 -20.80 -8.04 13.95
CA LEU A 553 -21.48 -7.59 15.16
C LEU A 553 -21.57 -6.07 15.25
N SER A 554 -20.53 -5.36 14.84
CA SER A 554 -20.55 -3.90 14.71
C SER A 554 -21.61 -3.44 13.69
N ASP A 555 -21.72 -4.11 12.55
CA ASP A 555 -22.72 -3.81 11.52
C ASP A 555 -24.15 -4.11 11.98
N LYS A 556 -24.36 -5.20 12.73
CA LYS A 556 -25.64 -5.49 13.39
C LYS A 556 -26.01 -4.42 14.41
N LEU A 557 -25.07 -4.04 15.26
CA LEU A 557 -25.25 -3.00 16.28
C LEU A 557 -25.64 -1.66 15.65
N ALA A 558 -24.89 -1.24 14.63
CA ALA A 558 -25.13 -0.01 13.88
C ALA A 558 -26.49 -0.03 13.19
N SER A 559 -26.87 -1.14 12.55
CA SER A 559 -28.18 -1.29 11.91
C SER A 559 -29.33 -1.24 12.93
N ALA A 560 -29.14 -1.81 14.13
CA ALA A 560 -30.13 -1.79 15.19
C ALA A 560 -30.25 -0.42 15.88
N THR A 561 -29.16 0.34 16.00
CA THR A 561 -29.13 1.68 16.63
C THR A 561 -29.65 2.77 15.70
N ALA A 562 -29.46 2.63 14.39
CA ALA A 562 -29.72 3.70 13.43
C ALA A 562 -31.16 4.27 13.48
N PRO A 563 -32.23 3.46 13.53
CA PRO A 563 -33.61 3.97 13.60
C PRO A 563 -33.84 4.80 14.85
N LYS A 564 -33.18 4.43 15.94
CA LYS A 564 -33.39 5.03 17.24
C LYS A 564 -32.72 6.42 17.34
N TYR A 565 -31.62 6.68 16.62
CA TYR A 565 -31.05 8.03 16.45
C TYR A 565 -31.63 8.78 15.26
N ASN A 566 -32.62 8.23 14.55
CA ASN A 566 -33.12 8.80 13.30
C ASN A 566 -31.97 9.10 12.30
N VAL A 567 -31.08 8.12 12.14
CA VAL A 567 -30.00 8.17 11.16
C VAL A 567 -30.12 7.01 10.18
N THR A 568 -29.49 7.16 9.03
CA THR A 568 -29.20 6.07 8.11
C THR A 568 -27.69 5.99 7.94
N TRP A 569 -27.16 4.81 7.66
CA TRP A 569 -25.73 4.67 7.43
C TRP A 569 -25.46 3.67 6.32
N ASN A 570 -24.32 3.83 5.67
CA ASN A 570 -23.76 2.86 4.74
C ASN A 570 -22.24 2.75 4.94
N ARG A 571 -21.66 1.68 4.41
CA ARG A 571 -20.20 1.52 4.36
C ARG A 571 -19.68 2.16 3.09
N THR A 572 -18.83 3.17 3.22
CA THR A 572 -18.22 3.87 2.06
C THR A 572 -16.70 3.76 2.04
N LYS A 573 -16.10 3.26 3.11
CA LYS A 573 -14.66 2.99 3.19
C LYS A 573 -14.45 1.51 3.54
N ILE A 574 -13.34 0.98 3.04
CA ILE A 574 -12.88 -0.36 3.44
C ILE A 574 -12.63 -0.35 4.94
N THR A 575 -13.08 -1.41 5.61
CA THR A 575 -12.77 -1.65 7.02
C THR A 575 -11.91 -2.89 7.14
N ILE A 576 -10.91 -2.78 8.01
CA ILE A 576 -9.95 -3.83 8.28
C ILE A 576 -10.00 -4.09 9.78
N THR A 577 -10.20 -5.33 10.17
CA THR A 577 -9.94 -5.79 11.54
C THR A 577 -8.87 -6.87 11.47
N MET A 578 -7.85 -6.74 12.31
CA MET A 578 -6.76 -7.68 12.43
C MET A 578 -6.95 -8.53 13.68
N ALA A 579 -6.78 -9.84 13.55
CA ALA A 579 -6.72 -10.78 14.66
C ALA A 579 -5.52 -11.69 14.50
N GLY A 580 -4.93 -12.14 15.59
CA GLY A 580 -3.75 -12.98 15.49
C GLY A 580 -3.32 -13.61 16.80
N VAL A 581 -2.20 -14.31 16.73
CA VAL A 581 -1.48 -14.86 17.88
C VAL A 581 -0.02 -14.41 17.75
N ASN A 582 0.51 -13.75 18.78
CA ASN A 582 1.91 -13.31 18.79
C ASN A 582 2.86 -14.44 19.21
N TYR A 583 4.17 -14.18 19.17
CA TYR A 583 5.18 -15.18 19.53
C TYR A 583 5.09 -15.66 20.99
N MET A 584 4.57 -14.82 21.89
CA MET A 584 4.26 -15.18 23.29
C MET A 584 3.01 -16.04 23.44
N GLY A 585 2.24 -16.22 22.37
CA GLY A 585 1.04 -17.04 22.34
C GLY A 585 -0.21 -16.31 22.72
N ARG A 586 -0.15 -14.99 22.92
CA ARG A 586 -1.34 -14.20 23.24
C ARG A 586 -2.12 -13.94 21.96
N ALA A 587 -3.42 -14.25 22.02
CA ALA A 587 -4.34 -13.85 20.98
C ALA A 587 -4.67 -12.36 21.11
N TYR A 588 -4.93 -11.71 19.99
CA TYR A 588 -5.32 -10.31 19.98
C TYR A 588 -6.33 -10.01 18.87
N LEU A 589 -7.07 -8.93 19.06
CA LEU A 589 -7.90 -8.25 18.07
C LEU A 589 -7.49 -6.78 18.02
N HIS A 590 -7.45 -6.21 16.83
CA HIS A 590 -7.05 -4.85 16.58
C HIS A 590 -7.90 -4.27 15.44
N THR A 591 -8.72 -3.27 15.75
CA THR A 591 -9.52 -2.52 14.78
C THR A 591 -8.96 -1.10 14.64
N PRO A 592 -8.20 -0.78 13.57
CA PRO A 592 -7.54 0.52 13.40
C PRO A 592 -8.51 1.71 13.29
N ASP A 593 -9.62 1.51 12.59
CA ASP A 593 -10.68 2.49 12.35
C ASP A 593 -11.90 2.21 13.22
N ALA A 594 -12.00 2.91 14.35
CA ALA A 594 -13.15 2.82 15.24
C ALA A 594 -14.45 3.38 14.65
N ASN A 595 -14.40 4.11 13.52
CA ASN A 595 -15.61 4.50 12.79
C ASN A 595 -16.10 3.36 11.88
N MET A 596 -15.34 2.25 11.77
CA MET A 596 -15.68 1.07 10.99
C MET A 596 -16.18 1.46 9.60
N GLY A 597 -15.51 2.36 8.89
CA GLY A 597 -15.85 2.76 7.51
C GLY A 597 -17.27 3.29 7.29
N MET A 598 -18.00 3.64 8.35
CA MET A 598 -19.40 4.08 8.28
C MET A 598 -19.51 5.53 7.81
N ASN A 599 -20.40 5.77 6.86
CA ASN A 599 -20.88 7.10 6.51
C ASN A 599 -22.31 7.25 7.03
N ILE A 600 -22.49 8.20 7.95
CA ILE A 600 -23.72 8.41 8.72
C ILE A 600 -24.45 9.62 8.14
N ILE A 601 -25.73 9.46 7.83
CA ILE A 601 -26.56 10.45 7.17
C ILE A 601 -27.73 10.80 8.10
N SER A 602 -27.79 12.06 8.52
CA SER A 602 -28.91 12.67 9.24
C SER A 602 -28.97 14.16 8.94
N ASN A 603 -30.12 14.78 9.18
CA ASN A 603 -30.28 16.24 9.17
C ASN A 603 -29.98 16.88 10.54
N ASN A 604 -29.65 16.08 11.56
CA ASN A 604 -29.31 16.52 12.90
C ASN A 604 -27.89 16.03 13.25
N GLU A 605 -26.95 16.96 13.39
CA GLU A 605 -25.54 16.68 13.70
C GLU A 605 -25.39 15.94 15.05
N SER A 606 -26.20 16.30 16.03
CA SER A 606 -26.23 15.68 17.35
C SER A 606 -26.58 14.19 17.30
N ASN A 607 -27.46 13.80 16.36
CA ASN A 607 -27.79 12.39 16.13
C ASN A 607 -26.61 11.64 15.49
N ILE A 608 -25.85 12.30 14.62
CA ILE A 608 -24.64 11.72 14.01
C ILE A 608 -23.56 11.49 15.07
N ILE A 609 -23.30 12.50 15.91
CA ILE A 609 -22.33 12.43 17.01
C ILE A 609 -22.71 11.31 17.99
N GLY A 610 -23.97 11.26 18.45
CA GLY A 610 -24.43 10.24 19.39
C GLY A 610 -24.38 8.81 18.83
N PHE A 611 -24.79 8.63 17.57
CA PHE A 611 -24.66 7.35 16.88
C PHE A 611 -23.20 6.91 16.79
N ARG A 612 -22.31 7.81 16.33
CA ARG A 612 -20.87 7.52 16.20
C ARG A 612 -20.24 7.16 17.55
N PHE A 613 -20.63 7.87 18.60
CA PHE A 613 -20.17 7.61 19.95
C PHE A 613 -20.53 6.20 20.42
N VAL A 614 -21.80 5.80 20.34
CA VAL A 614 -22.22 4.45 20.75
C VAL A 614 -21.55 3.39 19.90
N SER A 615 -21.58 3.54 18.58
CA SER A 615 -21.01 2.55 17.67
C SER A 615 -19.52 2.34 17.93
N SER A 616 -18.74 3.40 18.12
CA SER A 616 -17.29 3.30 18.33
C SER A 616 -16.91 2.85 19.74
N MET A 617 -17.66 3.26 20.77
CA MET A 617 -17.46 2.82 22.15
C MET A 617 -17.70 1.32 22.33
N CYS A 618 -18.73 0.76 21.69
CA CYS A 618 -19.09 -0.65 21.80
C CYS A 618 -18.12 -1.61 21.11
N ILE A 619 -17.22 -1.13 20.22
CA ILE A 619 -16.31 -2.00 19.46
C ILE A 619 -15.46 -2.86 20.40
N GLN A 620 -14.93 -2.28 21.47
CA GLN A 620 -14.07 -3.01 22.41
C GLN A 620 -14.81 -4.15 23.13
N GLU A 621 -16.08 -3.93 23.48
CA GLU A 621 -16.92 -4.96 24.11
C GLU A 621 -17.31 -6.05 23.11
N ILE A 622 -17.54 -5.67 21.85
CA ILE A 622 -17.73 -6.62 20.76
C ILE A 622 -16.47 -7.48 20.60
N GLU A 623 -15.29 -6.87 20.56
CA GLU A 623 -14.02 -7.58 20.41
C GLU A 623 -13.77 -8.54 21.59
N SER A 624 -14.03 -8.11 22.82
CA SER A 624 -13.93 -8.96 24.02
C SER A 624 -14.92 -10.11 23.97
N TYR A 625 -16.18 -9.83 23.63
CA TYR A 625 -17.21 -10.86 23.48
C TYR A 625 -16.83 -11.89 22.40
N VAL A 626 -16.42 -11.44 21.23
CA VAL A 626 -16.05 -12.31 20.11
C VAL A 626 -14.84 -13.17 20.46
N LEU A 627 -13.81 -12.59 21.07
CA LEU A 627 -12.65 -13.36 21.51
C LEU A 627 -13.06 -14.35 22.62
N SER A 628 -13.97 -14.01 23.53
CA SER A 628 -14.47 -14.93 24.55
C SER A 628 -15.21 -16.16 23.99
N LEU A 629 -15.73 -16.10 22.75
CA LEU A 629 -16.34 -17.27 22.08
C LEU A 629 -15.32 -18.39 21.83
N THR A 630 -14.03 -18.09 21.87
CA THR A 630 -12.96 -19.09 21.84
C THR A 630 -12.82 -19.88 23.14
N GLY A 631 -13.45 -19.42 24.22
CA GLY A 631 -13.26 -19.93 25.59
C GLY A 631 -12.08 -19.30 26.33
N ILE A 632 -11.34 -18.39 25.71
CA ILE A 632 -10.17 -17.72 26.29
C ILE A 632 -10.60 -16.49 27.10
N GLN A 633 -9.98 -16.29 28.27
CA GLN A 633 -10.15 -15.08 29.06
C GLN A 633 -9.43 -13.89 28.41
N THR A 634 -10.06 -12.72 28.47
CA THR A 634 -9.59 -11.51 27.78
C THR A 634 -9.53 -10.33 28.73
N SER A 635 -8.47 -9.54 28.61
CA SER A 635 -8.42 -8.18 29.15
C SER A 635 -8.89 -7.20 28.08
N SER A 636 -9.90 -6.39 28.43
CA SER A 636 -10.35 -5.28 27.59
C SER A 636 -9.85 -3.97 28.18
N SER A 637 -9.36 -3.07 27.32
CA SER A 637 -8.95 -1.72 27.74
C SER A 637 -10.08 -0.98 28.44
N LEU A 638 -11.33 -1.22 28.00
CA LEU A 638 -12.51 -0.60 28.59
C LEU A 638 -12.76 -1.07 30.03
N ASN A 639 -12.69 -2.38 30.29
CA ASN A 639 -12.81 -2.93 31.64
C ASN A 639 -11.70 -2.41 32.57
N ASN A 640 -10.47 -2.33 32.07
CA ASN A 640 -9.35 -1.77 32.82
C ASN A 640 -9.62 -0.30 33.20
N ILE A 641 -10.11 0.50 32.26
CA ILE A 641 -10.47 1.91 32.50
C ILE A 641 -11.60 2.02 33.52
N PHE A 642 -12.63 1.18 33.44
CA PHE A 642 -13.73 1.20 34.40
C PHE A 642 -13.31 0.79 35.80
N ASN A 643 -12.43 -0.19 35.90
CA ASN A 643 -11.82 -0.58 37.17
C ASN A 643 -10.97 0.56 37.74
N ALA A 644 -10.17 1.22 36.91
CA ALA A 644 -9.36 2.38 37.30
C ALA A 644 -10.24 3.56 37.76
N ILE A 645 -11.34 3.87 37.07
CA ILE A 645 -12.28 4.92 37.48
C ILE A 645 -12.96 4.55 38.80
N SER A 646 -13.43 3.31 38.94
CA SER A 646 -14.08 2.82 40.17
C SER A 646 -13.16 2.86 41.38
N ASN A 647 -11.86 2.66 41.15
CA ASN A 647 -10.82 2.71 42.18
C ASN A 647 -10.21 4.12 42.36
N PHE A 648 -10.64 5.12 41.58
CA PHE A 648 -10.03 6.44 41.51
C PHE A 648 -8.51 6.32 41.32
N ASN A 649 -8.07 5.67 40.25
CA ASN A 649 -6.64 5.56 39.91
C ASN A 649 -6.43 5.74 38.40
N PHE A 650 -6.71 6.95 37.92
CA PHE A 650 -6.71 7.28 36.50
C PHE A 650 -6.30 8.73 36.25
N THR A 651 -5.95 9.04 35.01
CA THR A 651 -5.70 10.40 34.54
C THR A 651 -6.64 10.79 33.42
N ILE A 652 -6.81 12.09 33.25
CA ILE A 652 -7.58 12.71 32.17
C ILE A 652 -6.71 13.78 31.52
N LEU A 653 -6.57 13.76 30.20
CA LEU A 653 -5.88 14.79 29.44
C LEU A 653 -6.85 15.44 28.47
N HIS A 654 -6.99 16.76 28.58
CA HIS A 654 -7.69 17.59 27.60
C HIS A 654 -6.68 18.19 26.64
N ASP A 655 -6.84 17.93 25.34
CA ASP A 655 -5.99 18.45 24.27
C ASP A 655 -6.85 18.88 23.07
N GLY A 656 -7.35 20.11 23.13
CA GLY A 656 -8.30 20.64 22.15
C GLY A 656 -9.61 19.87 22.15
N GLU A 657 -9.95 19.25 21.03
CA GLU A 657 -11.17 18.43 20.87
C GLU A 657 -11.05 17.03 21.49
N LEU A 658 -9.84 16.64 21.92
CA LEU A 658 -9.58 15.31 22.45
C LEU A 658 -9.65 15.31 23.98
N MET A 659 -10.35 14.32 24.51
CA MET A 659 -10.31 13.92 25.92
C MET A 659 -9.72 12.52 25.99
N ILE A 660 -8.68 12.33 26.80
CA ILE A 660 -7.97 11.06 26.95
C ILE A 660 -8.05 10.62 28.39
N ILE A 661 -8.68 9.48 28.67
CA ILE A 661 -8.75 8.87 29.99
C ILE A 661 -7.76 7.70 30.02
N SER A 662 -6.80 7.71 30.94
CA SER A 662 -5.74 6.69 31.03
C SER A 662 -5.69 6.05 32.41
N THR A 663 -5.38 4.76 32.47
CA THR A 663 -5.20 4.07 33.75
C THR A 663 -3.83 4.38 34.38
N GLU A 664 -3.78 4.46 35.70
CA GLU A 664 -2.53 4.65 36.47
C GLU A 664 -2.23 3.43 37.36
N ASP A 665 -2.89 2.29 37.11
CA ASP A 665 -2.73 1.02 37.82
C ASP A 665 -1.71 0.07 37.17
N GLY A 666 -1.07 0.50 36.07
CA GLY A 666 -0.11 -0.29 35.30
C GLY A 666 -0.74 -1.14 34.20
N SER A 667 -2.05 -1.08 33.98
CA SER A 667 -2.72 -1.81 32.88
C SER A 667 -2.48 -1.19 31.50
N ASN A 668 -1.82 -0.03 31.43
CA ASN A 668 -1.50 0.73 30.22
C ASN A 668 -2.68 0.86 29.24
N SER A 669 -3.87 1.13 29.78
CA SER A 669 -5.10 1.23 29.01
C SER A 669 -5.55 2.68 28.90
N SER A 670 -6.13 3.08 27.76
CA SER A 670 -6.60 4.45 27.56
C SER A 670 -7.81 4.53 26.63
N MET A 671 -8.66 5.52 26.85
CA MET A 671 -9.82 5.85 26.02
C MET A 671 -9.65 7.27 25.50
N VAL A 672 -9.67 7.42 24.18
CA VAL A 672 -9.57 8.70 23.48
C VAL A 672 -10.94 9.03 22.89
N ILE A 673 -11.53 10.13 23.36
CA ILE A 673 -12.82 10.63 22.91
C ILE A 673 -12.57 11.92 22.13
N ASN A 674 -13.00 11.98 20.86
CA ASN A 674 -13.10 13.23 20.15
C ASN A 674 -14.47 13.86 20.43
N THR A 675 -14.48 14.93 21.21
CA THR A 675 -15.69 15.58 21.73
C THR A 675 -16.53 16.26 20.65
N THR A 676 -15.93 16.70 19.54
CA THR A 676 -16.64 17.32 18.41
C THR A 676 -17.34 16.29 17.52
N SER A 677 -16.66 15.18 17.21
CA SER A 677 -17.18 14.14 16.31
C SER A 677 -17.92 13.01 17.03
N GLY A 678 -17.71 12.84 18.33
CA GLY A 678 -18.20 11.70 19.10
C GLY A 678 -17.41 10.40 18.88
N LEU A 679 -16.32 10.39 18.12
CA LEU A 679 -15.55 9.16 17.89
C LEU A 679 -14.77 8.75 19.14
N VAL A 680 -14.90 7.49 19.56
CA VAL A 680 -14.17 6.90 20.68
C VAL A 680 -13.17 5.86 20.19
N LYS A 681 -11.96 5.85 20.77
CA LYS A 681 -10.93 4.83 20.53
C LYS A 681 -10.42 4.32 21.86
N ASN A 682 -10.53 3.02 22.08
CA ASN A 682 -9.96 2.36 23.25
C ASN A 682 -8.62 1.72 22.87
N LEU A 683 -7.63 1.84 23.76
CA LEU A 683 -6.23 1.49 23.52
C LEU A 683 -5.71 0.66 24.70
N ILE A 684 -4.88 -0.35 24.41
CA ILE A 684 -4.07 -1.07 25.38
C ILE A 684 -2.65 -1.22 24.83
N GLU A 685 -1.66 -0.82 25.59
CA GLU A 685 -0.25 -0.99 25.22
C GLU A 685 0.31 -2.25 25.87
N ASP A 686 0.78 -3.17 25.03
CA ASP A 686 1.41 -4.43 25.42
C ASP A 686 2.49 -4.80 24.40
N ASP A 687 3.58 -5.40 24.86
CA ASP A 687 4.68 -5.85 23.99
C ASP A 687 5.20 -4.75 23.01
N GLY A 688 5.23 -3.50 23.47
CA GLY A 688 5.64 -2.34 22.68
C GLY A 688 4.73 -2.02 21.48
N PHE A 689 3.51 -2.55 21.47
CA PHE A 689 2.48 -2.26 20.47
C PHE A 689 1.20 -1.74 21.13
N VAL A 690 0.61 -0.70 20.53
CA VAL A 690 -0.66 -0.13 20.98
C VAL A 690 -1.80 -0.83 20.24
N TYR A 691 -2.45 -1.76 20.91
CA TYR A 691 -3.63 -2.43 20.41
C TYR A 691 -4.85 -1.52 20.54
N LYS A 692 -5.53 -1.29 19.40
CA LYS A 692 -6.87 -0.70 19.33
C LYS A 692 -7.89 -1.84 19.40
N GLY A 693 -7.87 -2.59 20.50
CA GLY A 693 -8.71 -3.76 20.70
C GLY A 693 -8.30 -4.57 21.93
N VAL A 694 -8.56 -5.88 21.92
CA VAL A 694 -8.36 -6.77 23.09
C VAL A 694 -7.16 -7.68 22.93
N ILE A 695 -6.61 -8.13 24.07
CA ILE A 695 -5.56 -9.15 24.15
C ILE A 695 -6.02 -10.24 25.11
N SER A 696 -5.65 -11.50 24.85
CA SER A 696 -5.91 -12.58 25.78
C SER A 696 -5.00 -12.53 27.01
N ASP A 697 -5.53 -12.98 28.13
CA ASP A 697 -4.75 -13.18 29.37
C ASP A 697 -4.06 -14.55 29.37
N GLU A 698 -4.58 -15.48 28.56
CA GLU A 698 -4.08 -16.84 28.42
C GLU A 698 -3.42 -17.10 27.06
N ILE A 699 -2.69 -18.20 27.01
CA ILE A 699 -2.01 -18.68 25.82
C ILE A 699 -3.01 -19.34 24.85
N ALA A 700 -2.96 -18.92 23.59
CA ALA A 700 -3.92 -19.24 22.54
C ALA A 700 -3.36 -20.13 21.42
N TYR A 701 -2.29 -20.90 21.66
CA TYR A 701 -1.66 -21.69 20.60
C TYR A 701 -2.57 -22.71 19.90
N CYS A 702 -3.62 -23.19 20.57
CA CYS A 702 -4.56 -24.16 19.99
C CYS A 702 -5.52 -23.58 18.93
N PHE A 703 -5.29 -22.36 18.42
CA PHE A 703 -5.98 -21.84 17.24
C PHE A 703 -5.79 -22.74 16.00
N HIS A 704 -4.76 -23.60 15.98
CA HIS A 704 -4.57 -24.60 14.93
C HIS A 704 -5.67 -25.67 14.86
N ASP A 705 -6.50 -25.82 15.90
CA ASP A 705 -7.66 -26.73 15.92
C ASP A 705 -8.76 -26.32 16.91
N THR A 706 -8.51 -26.54 18.20
CA THR A 706 -9.49 -26.65 19.29
C THR A 706 -10.12 -25.31 19.54
N ILE A 707 -9.31 -24.25 19.64
CA ILE A 707 -9.81 -22.89 19.82
C ILE A 707 -10.63 -22.46 18.60
N THR A 708 -10.19 -22.78 17.38
CA THR A 708 -10.97 -22.45 16.17
C THR A 708 -12.31 -23.19 16.15
N ASN A 709 -12.34 -24.46 16.56
CA ASN A 709 -13.58 -25.24 16.65
C ASN A 709 -14.50 -24.73 17.78
N LEU A 710 -13.94 -24.37 18.93
CA LEU A 710 -14.66 -23.73 20.03
C LEU A 710 -15.29 -22.42 19.57
N PHE A 711 -14.52 -21.58 18.87
CA PHE A 711 -15.01 -20.35 18.29
C PHE A 711 -16.18 -20.58 17.32
N ILE A 712 -16.05 -21.52 16.38
CA ILE A 712 -17.13 -21.84 15.42
C ILE A 712 -18.39 -22.32 16.15
N ASN A 713 -18.23 -23.19 17.15
CA ASN A 713 -19.36 -23.68 17.95
C ASN A 713 -20.00 -22.56 18.78
N GLY A 714 -19.17 -21.74 19.45
CA GLY A 714 -19.57 -20.57 20.21
C GLY A 714 -20.33 -19.58 19.34
N LEU A 715 -19.80 -19.27 18.16
CA LEU A 715 -20.45 -18.40 17.17
C LEU A 715 -21.74 -19.02 16.63
N THR A 716 -21.81 -20.32 16.36
CA THR A 716 -23.05 -20.96 15.89
C THR A 716 -24.14 -20.93 16.98
N ASN A 717 -23.77 -21.13 18.24
CA ASN A 717 -24.68 -21.03 19.38
C ASN A 717 -25.13 -19.58 19.60
N ALA A 718 -24.17 -18.65 19.58
CA ALA A 718 -24.43 -17.22 19.62
C ALA A 718 -25.38 -16.84 18.49
N TRP A 719 -25.14 -17.26 17.25
CA TRP A 719 -25.98 -16.96 16.09
C TRP A 719 -27.46 -17.31 16.30
N ASN A 720 -27.72 -18.54 16.77
CA ASN A 720 -29.07 -19.03 17.00
C ASN A 720 -29.77 -18.30 18.15
N THR A 721 -28.99 -17.77 19.08
CA THR A 721 -29.48 -16.96 20.21
C THR A 721 -29.47 -15.45 19.90
N LEU A 722 -28.75 -15.04 18.85
CA LEU A 722 -28.45 -13.65 18.43
C LEU A 722 -29.62 -12.93 17.75
N THR A 723 -30.78 -13.58 17.66
CA THR A 723 -32.03 -12.92 17.20
C THR A 723 -32.58 -11.92 18.23
N SER A 724 -32.03 -11.83 19.46
CA SER A 724 -32.36 -10.77 20.45
C SER A 724 -31.36 -10.35 21.57
N PRO A 725 -30.12 -10.85 21.74
CA PRO A 725 -29.42 -10.83 23.02
C PRO A 725 -28.48 -9.64 23.22
N PHE A 726 -28.35 -8.73 22.25
CA PHE A 726 -27.76 -7.44 22.57
C PHE A 726 -28.68 -6.59 23.45
N SER A 727 -29.98 -6.90 23.55
CA SER A 727 -30.99 -6.05 24.22
C SER A 727 -30.54 -5.42 25.54
N PRO A 728 -29.96 -6.12 26.54
CA PRO A 728 -29.57 -5.46 27.80
C PRO A 728 -28.37 -4.51 27.65
N ILE A 729 -27.22 -5.02 27.17
CA ILE A 729 -25.99 -4.24 26.95
C ILE A 729 -26.24 -3.10 25.94
N PHE A 730 -27.03 -3.36 24.91
CA PHE A 730 -27.44 -2.40 23.90
C PHE A 730 -28.39 -1.36 24.43
N ASN A 731 -29.40 -1.72 25.24
CA ASN A 731 -30.28 -0.73 25.86
C ASN A 731 -29.49 0.14 26.84
N ASP A 732 -28.52 -0.44 27.54
CA ASP A 732 -27.59 0.28 28.42
C ASP A 732 -26.72 1.29 27.62
N PHE A 733 -26.02 0.85 26.57
CA PHE A 733 -25.24 1.75 25.70
C PHE A 733 -26.13 2.75 24.93
N TRP A 734 -27.35 2.33 24.59
CA TRP A 734 -28.36 3.14 23.92
C TRP A 734 -28.81 4.31 24.79
N ASP A 735 -29.23 4.05 26.03
CA ASP A 735 -29.68 5.06 26.97
C ASP A 735 -28.55 6.06 27.29
N PHE A 736 -27.31 5.57 27.37
CA PHE A 736 -26.13 6.42 27.53
C PHE A 736 -25.88 7.33 26.32
N GLY A 737 -25.88 6.79 25.10
CA GLY A 737 -25.64 7.59 23.91
C GLY A 737 -26.77 8.58 23.57
N VAL A 738 -28.02 8.31 23.97
CA VAL A 738 -29.11 9.28 23.91
C VAL A 738 -28.86 10.45 24.86
N GLY A 739 -28.19 10.21 25.99
CA GLY A 739 -27.70 11.25 26.89
C GLY A 739 -26.64 12.14 26.24
N ILE A 740 -25.66 11.54 25.55
CA ILE A 740 -24.57 12.26 24.86
C ILE A 740 -25.03 12.93 23.56
N SER A 741 -25.99 12.35 22.82
CA SER A 741 -26.52 12.98 21.61
C SER A 741 -27.28 14.27 21.94
N LYS A 742 -27.88 14.40 23.12
CA LYS A 742 -28.51 15.66 23.56
C LYS A 742 -27.51 16.77 23.92
N PHE A 743 -26.21 16.50 23.85
CA PHE A 743 -25.14 17.35 24.35
C PHE A 743 -24.59 18.38 23.35
N ASN A 744 -25.26 18.63 22.21
CA ASN A 744 -24.77 19.43 21.07
C ASN A 744 -23.78 20.55 21.46
N ILE A 745 -22.47 20.28 21.37
CA ILE A 745 -21.38 21.12 21.91
C ILE A 745 -21.13 22.38 21.05
N THR A 746 -21.96 22.63 20.05
CA THR A 746 -21.79 23.75 19.11
C THR A 746 -22.63 24.98 19.43
N ASP A 747 -23.60 24.89 20.35
CA ASP A 747 -24.41 26.05 20.73
C ASP A 747 -23.87 26.73 21.99
N ASN A 748 -23.33 27.94 21.79
CA ASN A 748 -22.94 28.96 22.78
C ASN A 748 -23.35 28.69 24.24
N TRP A 749 -22.35 28.78 25.13
CA TRP A 749 -22.33 28.64 26.60
C TRP A 749 -23.47 29.32 27.40
N ALA A 750 -24.30 30.15 26.77
CA ALA A 750 -25.43 30.84 27.38
C ALA A 750 -26.67 29.95 27.62
N TYR A 751 -26.71 28.72 27.07
CA TYR A 751 -27.90 27.85 27.13
C TYR A 751 -27.73 26.54 27.93
N LEU A 752 -26.57 26.30 28.55
CA LEU A 752 -26.36 25.12 29.41
C LEU A 752 -27.47 24.88 30.45
N PRO A 753 -28.04 25.89 31.16
CA PRO A 753 -29.04 25.68 32.20
C PRO A 753 -30.34 24.98 31.74
N SER A 754 -30.71 25.10 30.46
CA SER A 754 -31.94 24.48 29.91
C SER A 754 -31.81 23.01 29.52
N TYR A 755 -30.59 22.48 29.38
CA TYR A 755 -30.33 21.08 29.01
C TYR A 755 -29.98 20.18 30.21
N ILE A 756 -29.72 20.80 31.37
CA ILE A 756 -29.39 20.15 32.66
C ILE A 756 -30.39 19.06 33.06
N PRO A 757 -31.73 19.25 32.96
CA PRO A 757 -32.68 18.20 33.35
C PRO A 757 -32.56 16.91 32.50
N GLY A 758 -32.23 17.02 31.21
CA GLY A 758 -32.08 15.87 30.31
C GLY A 758 -30.76 15.11 30.47
N ILE A 759 -29.67 15.83 30.80
CA ILE A 759 -28.37 15.26 31.20
C ILE A 759 -28.54 14.41 32.47
N ILE A 760 -29.36 14.92 33.36
CA ILE A 760 -29.60 14.36 34.69
C ILE A 760 -30.60 13.21 34.65
N GLU A 761 -31.66 13.26 33.85
CA GLU A 761 -32.54 12.10 33.67
C GLU A 761 -31.82 10.90 33.00
N GLY A 762 -30.92 11.16 32.04
CA GLY A 762 -30.11 10.10 31.41
C GLY A 762 -29.06 9.50 32.35
N SER A 763 -28.39 10.32 33.16
CA SER A 763 -27.39 9.86 34.13
C SER A 763 -28.01 9.33 35.44
N LEU A 764 -29.18 9.81 35.87
CA LEU A 764 -29.93 9.30 37.03
C LEU A 764 -30.71 8.03 36.72
N GLY A 765 -31.21 7.86 35.49
CA GLY A 765 -31.75 6.58 35.03
C GLY A 765 -30.72 5.47 35.25
N ILE A 766 -29.48 5.72 34.80
CA ILE A 766 -28.31 4.83 34.88
C ILE A 766 -27.86 4.52 36.33
N VAL A 767 -27.93 5.46 37.26
CA VAL A 767 -27.61 5.20 38.68
C VAL A 767 -28.62 4.26 39.36
N THR A 768 -29.82 4.10 38.77
CA THR A 768 -30.85 3.16 39.26
C THR A 768 -30.94 1.85 38.48
N ILE A 769 -30.21 1.68 37.37
CA ILE A 769 -30.16 0.41 36.62
C ILE A 769 -28.90 -0.36 37.03
N SER A 770 -29.11 -1.63 37.36
CA SER A 770 -28.18 -2.53 38.05
C SER A 770 -27.01 -3.07 37.20
N SER A 771 -26.50 -2.34 36.20
CA SER A 771 -25.39 -2.81 35.37
C SER A 771 -24.07 -2.09 35.72
N GLY A 772 -23.09 -2.85 36.22
CA GLY A 772 -21.79 -2.34 36.70
C GLY A 772 -20.88 -1.67 35.67
N ILE A 773 -21.32 -1.50 34.41
CA ILE A 773 -20.53 -1.00 33.28
C ILE A 773 -20.74 0.52 33.06
N LEU A 774 -21.94 1.05 33.31
CA LEU A 774 -22.27 2.47 33.03
C LEU A 774 -22.04 3.43 34.21
N PHE A 775 -22.02 2.90 35.44
CA PHE A 775 -21.71 3.67 36.64
C PHE A 775 -20.31 4.33 36.59
N PRO A 776 -19.24 3.62 36.17
CA PRO A 776 -17.91 4.21 36.08
C PRO A 776 -17.81 5.32 35.03
N ILE A 777 -18.47 5.17 33.87
CA ILE A 777 -18.44 6.20 32.81
C ILE A 777 -19.14 7.48 33.29
N SER A 778 -20.36 7.34 33.82
CA SER A 778 -21.14 8.48 34.32
C SER A 778 -20.45 9.17 35.49
N LEU A 779 -19.80 8.40 36.38
CA LEU A 779 -18.93 8.92 37.43
C LEU A 779 -17.75 9.69 36.84
N GLY A 780 -17.06 9.15 35.84
CA GLY A 780 -15.99 9.85 35.10
C GLY A 780 -16.44 11.22 34.58
N PHE A 781 -17.60 11.30 33.89
CA PHE A 781 -18.14 12.57 33.41
C PHE A 781 -18.53 13.55 34.50
N ILE A 782 -19.07 13.07 35.62
CA ILE A 782 -19.37 13.91 36.79
C ILE A 782 -18.08 14.44 37.41
N LEU A 783 -17.02 13.61 37.50
CA LEU A 783 -15.70 14.01 38.00
C LEU A 783 -14.97 14.99 37.06
N MET A 784 -15.46 15.17 35.84
CA MET A 784 -14.95 16.10 34.82
C MET A 784 -15.75 17.41 34.72
N ALA A 785 -16.88 17.54 35.39
CA ALA A 785 -17.70 18.75 35.32
C ALA A 785 -17.02 19.93 36.05
N GLU A 786 -17.22 21.16 35.57
CA GLU A 786 -16.49 22.34 36.06
C GLU A 786 -17.35 23.32 36.86
N GLY A 787 -16.68 24.11 37.70
CA GLY A 787 -17.23 25.34 38.28
C GLY A 787 -18.55 25.17 39.02
N ASP A 788 -19.50 26.07 38.72
CA ASP A 788 -20.83 26.03 39.31
C ASP A 788 -21.68 24.85 38.82
N LEU A 789 -21.34 24.23 37.68
CA LEU A 789 -22.06 23.08 37.13
C LEU A 789 -21.87 21.84 38.03
N ILE A 790 -20.63 21.53 38.41
CA ILE A 790 -20.37 20.38 39.28
C ILE A 790 -20.93 20.60 40.69
N VAL A 791 -20.93 21.85 41.16
CA VAL A 791 -21.54 22.26 42.43
C VAL A 791 -23.07 22.17 42.36
N ALA A 792 -23.71 22.56 41.26
CA ALA A 792 -25.16 22.43 41.06
C ALA A 792 -25.57 20.95 41.00
N VAL A 793 -24.85 20.10 40.26
CA VAL A 793 -25.10 18.64 40.21
C VAL A 793 -25.01 18.01 41.59
N ARG A 794 -23.99 18.37 42.38
CA ARG A 794 -23.83 17.92 43.76
C ARG A 794 -25.01 18.36 44.64
N ASN A 795 -25.34 19.65 44.61
CA ASN A 795 -26.29 20.24 45.54
C ASN A 795 -27.74 19.80 45.27
N ASP A 796 -28.12 19.64 43.99
CA ASP A 796 -29.51 19.44 43.59
C ASP A 796 -29.88 17.95 43.38
N PHE A 797 -28.89 17.08 43.13
CA PHE A 797 -29.16 15.71 42.63
C PHE A 797 -28.42 14.58 43.34
N LYS A 798 -27.54 14.89 44.29
CA LYS A 798 -26.73 13.88 44.99
C LYS A 798 -27.02 13.89 46.50
N PRO A 799 -27.23 12.72 47.12
CA PRO A 799 -27.39 12.66 48.57
C PRO A 799 -26.10 13.14 49.25
N MET A 800 -26.26 13.81 50.40
CA MET A 800 -25.22 14.59 51.06
C MET A 800 -23.97 13.75 51.43
N ASP A 801 -24.13 12.44 51.57
CA ASP A 801 -23.09 11.45 51.83
C ASP A 801 -22.20 11.15 50.60
N THR A 802 -22.61 11.57 49.40
CA THR A 802 -21.81 11.45 48.16
C THR A 802 -21.10 12.73 47.77
N TRP A 803 -21.36 13.84 48.47
CA TRP A 803 -20.74 15.15 48.18
C TRP A 803 -19.23 15.14 48.34
N GLN A 804 -18.73 14.23 49.18
CA GLN A 804 -17.30 13.98 49.40
C GLN A 804 -16.54 13.48 48.17
N TYR A 805 -17.25 13.04 47.12
CA TYR A 805 -16.67 12.54 45.88
C TYR A 805 -16.67 13.59 44.76
N ILE A 806 -17.02 14.84 45.07
CA ILE A 806 -17.27 15.89 44.08
C ILE A 806 -16.57 17.20 44.51
N SER A 807 -15.52 17.60 43.80
CA SER A 807 -14.73 18.81 44.08
C SER A 807 -14.98 19.94 43.06
N TYR A 808 -14.70 21.19 43.44
CA TYR A 808 -14.86 22.34 42.54
C TYR A 808 -13.63 22.50 41.63
N HIS A 809 -13.85 22.48 40.31
CA HIS A 809 -12.81 22.63 39.29
C HIS A 809 -12.89 24.03 38.66
N PRO A 810 -11.89 24.93 38.85
CA PRO A 810 -12.06 26.35 38.52
C PRO A 810 -12.11 26.72 37.03
N ASN A 811 -11.43 25.99 36.11
CA ASN A 811 -11.50 26.17 34.65
C ASN A 811 -10.54 25.20 33.91
N THR A 812 -10.96 24.43 32.89
CA THR A 812 -10.02 23.65 32.04
C THR A 812 -10.09 23.93 30.53
N TYR A 813 -11.08 24.70 30.05
CA TYR A 813 -11.41 24.76 28.60
C TYR A 813 -10.48 25.57 27.68
N THR A 814 -9.39 26.16 28.17
CA THR A 814 -8.51 26.99 27.32
C THR A 814 -7.05 26.55 27.27
N SER A 815 -6.67 25.49 27.98
CA SER A 815 -5.28 25.03 28.07
C SER A 815 -5.20 23.51 28.11
N ARG A 816 -4.15 22.96 27.49
CA ARG A 816 -3.80 21.54 27.55
C ARG A 816 -3.47 21.17 29.01
N ILE A 817 -4.37 20.47 29.70
CA ILE A 817 -4.26 20.14 31.13
C ILE A 817 -4.34 18.63 31.31
N LYS A 818 -3.47 18.07 32.16
CA LYS A 818 -3.59 16.71 32.67
C LYS A 818 -4.09 16.73 34.12
N THR A 819 -5.15 15.99 34.38
CA THR A 819 -5.75 15.80 35.70
C THR A 819 -5.47 14.39 36.20
N PHE A 820 -4.84 14.26 37.37
CA PHE A 820 -4.66 13.00 38.08
C PHE A 820 -5.78 12.85 39.10
N VAL A 821 -6.44 11.69 39.11
CA VAL A 821 -7.51 11.37 40.05
C VAL A 821 -7.05 10.21 40.93
N PHE A 822 -6.96 10.45 42.23
CA PHE A 822 -6.52 9.45 43.19
C PHE A 822 -7.28 9.51 44.51
N LYS A 823 -7.43 8.36 45.16
CA LYS A 823 -7.96 8.31 46.53
C LYS A 823 -6.86 8.60 47.53
N ASN A 824 -7.11 9.53 48.46
CA ASN A 824 -6.21 9.79 49.57
C ASN A 824 -6.33 8.66 50.61
N ASN A 825 -5.23 7.93 50.84
CA ASN A 825 -5.22 6.78 51.76
C ASN A 825 -5.41 7.15 53.24
N VAL A 826 -5.24 8.41 53.61
CA VAL A 826 -5.40 8.90 54.99
C VAL A 826 -6.82 9.40 55.21
N THR A 827 -7.33 10.25 54.33
CA THR A 827 -8.64 10.90 54.50
C THR A 827 -9.78 10.12 53.85
N ASN A 828 -9.48 9.13 53.00
CA ASN A 828 -10.42 8.40 52.14
C ASN A 828 -11.20 9.26 51.13
N TYR A 829 -10.90 10.56 51.02
CA TYR A 829 -11.46 11.44 50.01
C TYR A 829 -10.77 11.28 48.65
N ILE A 830 -11.47 11.66 47.59
CA ILE A 830 -10.90 11.76 46.24
C ILE A 830 -10.17 13.10 46.15
N ASN A 831 -8.92 13.04 45.69
CA ASN A 831 -8.10 14.22 45.48
C ASN A 831 -7.70 14.27 44.00
N TYR A 832 -7.44 15.49 43.53
CA TYR A 832 -7.08 15.76 42.15
C TYR A 832 -5.79 16.57 42.09
N ILE A 833 -4.99 16.32 41.06
CA ILE A 833 -3.90 17.21 40.66
C ILE A 833 -4.14 17.62 39.23
N GLU A 834 -4.34 18.91 39.00
CA GLU A 834 -4.42 19.49 37.66
C GLU A 834 -3.09 20.15 37.32
N VAL A 835 -2.47 19.74 36.20
CA VAL A 835 -1.20 20.31 35.75
C VAL A 835 -1.32 20.76 34.28
N PRO A 836 -1.08 22.05 33.99
CA PRO A 836 -0.98 22.51 32.62
C PRO A 836 0.22 21.86 31.91
N ILE A 837 0.12 21.70 30.60
CA ILE A 837 1.17 21.16 29.75
C ILE A 837 1.72 22.28 28.87
N LEU A 838 3.05 22.47 28.93
CA LEU A 838 3.77 23.43 28.12
C LEU A 838 3.76 23.02 26.63
N GLY A 839 4.05 23.96 25.74
CA GLY A 839 4.07 23.70 24.29
C GLY A 839 5.09 22.64 23.84
N ASN A 840 6.08 22.32 24.67
CA ASN A 840 7.07 21.26 24.43
C ASN A 840 6.64 19.88 24.97
N GLY A 841 5.46 19.78 25.62
CA GLY A 841 4.95 18.54 26.22
C GLY A 841 5.31 18.32 27.69
N ASP A 842 6.15 19.17 28.28
CA ASP A 842 6.50 19.06 29.70
C ASP A 842 5.37 19.59 30.60
N TYR A 843 5.28 19.03 31.81
CA TYR A 843 4.37 19.53 32.84
C TYR A 843 4.81 20.90 33.36
N ASP A 844 3.89 21.86 33.37
CA ASP A 844 4.04 23.17 34.01
C ASP A 844 3.83 23.04 35.52
N ARG A 845 4.87 22.52 36.19
CA ARG A 845 4.85 22.20 37.62
C ARG A 845 4.57 23.43 38.48
N ASP A 846 4.98 24.62 38.05
CA ASP A 846 4.82 25.86 38.81
C ASP A 846 3.35 26.32 38.88
N ASN A 847 2.53 25.86 37.92
CA ASN A 847 1.10 26.14 37.84
C ASN A 847 0.22 24.92 38.17
N ALA A 848 0.78 23.88 38.79
CA ALA A 848 0.02 22.70 39.20
C ALA A 848 -0.89 23.01 40.42
N ILE A 849 -2.14 22.55 40.35
CA ILE A 849 -3.18 22.77 41.34
C ILE A 849 -3.54 21.44 42.01
N TYR A 850 -3.56 21.43 43.33
CA TYR A 850 -4.10 20.36 44.15
C TYR A 850 -5.52 20.68 44.56
N ILE A 851 -6.44 19.74 44.35
CA ILE A 851 -7.85 19.89 44.70
C ILE A 851 -8.24 18.76 45.62
N ASP A 852 -8.87 19.10 46.76
CA ASP A 852 -9.46 18.14 47.68
C ASP A 852 -10.83 18.63 48.17
N HIS A 853 -11.40 17.92 49.15
CA HIS A 853 -12.70 18.26 49.73
C HIS A 853 -12.78 19.67 50.37
N ASN A 854 -11.65 20.35 50.61
CA ASN A 854 -11.58 21.72 51.13
C ASN A 854 -11.46 22.77 50.01
N GLY A 855 -11.25 22.36 48.76
CA GLY A 855 -11.14 23.22 47.59
C GLY A 855 -9.80 23.12 46.86
N ALA A 856 -9.58 24.05 45.93
CA ALA A 856 -8.37 24.10 45.10
C ALA A 856 -7.28 25.00 45.71
N ARG A 857 -6.01 24.57 45.60
CA ARG A 857 -4.82 25.35 45.98
C ARG A 857 -3.65 25.04 45.06
N ASN A 858 -2.68 25.95 44.99
CA ASN A 858 -1.42 25.65 44.30
C ASN A 858 -0.63 24.55 45.04
N MET A 859 0.05 23.71 44.27
CA MET A 859 1.01 22.75 44.81
C MET A 859 2.29 23.45 45.27
N THR A 860 2.89 22.95 46.35
CA THR A 860 4.21 23.37 46.77
C THR A 860 5.28 22.70 45.90
N LYS A 861 6.46 23.33 45.80
CA LYS A 861 7.59 22.77 45.04
C LYS A 861 7.94 21.33 45.46
N GLN A 862 7.89 21.02 46.76
CA GLN A 862 8.15 19.67 47.26
C GLN A 862 7.09 18.66 46.79
N GLU A 863 5.81 19.04 46.80
CA GLU A 863 4.73 18.19 46.29
C GLU A 863 4.91 17.91 44.80
N THR A 864 5.29 18.91 44.00
CA THR A 864 5.52 18.71 42.57
C THR A 864 6.67 17.75 42.26
N TYR A 865 7.75 17.73 43.05
CA TYR A 865 8.84 16.75 42.88
C TYR A 865 8.47 15.33 43.32
N ASN A 866 7.51 15.20 44.24
CA ASN A 866 7.07 13.89 44.69
C ASN A 866 6.12 13.22 43.67
N TYR A 867 5.42 14.01 42.86
CA TYR A 867 4.43 13.53 41.89
C TYR A 867 4.93 13.49 40.43
N PHE A 868 5.86 14.37 40.05
CA PHE A 868 6.43 14.47 38.69
C PHE A 868 7.95 14.39 38.72
#